data_AF-A0AA37MZ86-F1
#
_entry.id   AF-A0AA37MZ86-F1
#
_cell.length_a   1.000
_cell.length_b   1.000
_cell.length_c   1.000
_cell.angle_alpha   90.00
_cell.angle_beta   90.00
_cell.angle_gamma   90.00
#
_symmetry.space_group_name_H-M   'P 1'
#
loop_
_entity.id
_entity.type
_entity.pdbx_description
1 polymer ?
#
loop_
_entity_poly.entity_id
_entity_poly.type
_entity_poly.pdbx_seq_one_letter_code
_entity_poly.pdbx_strand_id
1 'polypeptide(L)'
;MAKKTISRRDFLCGAAAGAVVGAAATGLLTGFGSDQAASASAAAGAYKPGTYSATAQGINTVTVTMTVDADKITDVVIDVSGETEGIGAGLGDQFTAQILDRQNAELDSVSGATVTSNAVQQAAQACLAQAKGESVLIPVDDAASSSWRTAPDPIPDSEIAEIIETEVAIVGFGYAGLSTLRALGEAGVNAVALESMSRDSWWTVGHDIGHINSKILASKGIPQVDPVEFVNNWMLQTHNKANPALIMKFAQHSGDAVDWYLSPVKQETLDKVRTPYWPETESAIHQLNNGLRYYPGEIQWWEASWNGEGMANNTPGQLELKDLSRDNLDYIEANCPSVSVRFSTKGVQLVKDGDRVIGVIAQQEDGSYIKILADRGVVLAGGGFGGNQEMLADLLPGVHRMFTGEEGFSAPFGRDGSAIQMGVWAGGRLEPDISSMNFDSAVVPDYIPGPLWVDKNGQRFQNEAFAGPELNGFFMARTKRGNITSIYDSTYPSQIRRGFPGHQAFDYTNAETVAAMEANFEAARTAGAAGANGWYCADSIEELAGMIGVDAGVLTETVEHYNELCAAGVDTDFGKDPRFLNPVAEGPFFAHVTTPSLGFALVTTGGFVTTNDQQVLGEDYEPIPGLYATGNTCGMRFGPAYVTPIPGVSIGICLTLGRELGNYLASL
;
A
#
# COMPACT_ATOMS: atom_id res chain seq x y z
N MET A 1 -14.36 46.80 31.54
CA MET A 1 -15.61 46.05 31.28
C MET A 1 -15.24 44.88 30.37
N ALA A 2 -15.67 43.64 30.48
CA ALA A 2 -16.32 42.82 31.50
C ALA A 2 -16.38 41.43 30.84
N LYS A 3 -15.84 40.36 31.47
CA LYS A 3 -15.95 39.01 30.89
C LYS A 3 -17.43 38.63 30.77
N LYS A 4 -17.88 38.20 29.59
CA LYS A 4 -19.23 37.67 29.39
C LYS A 4 -19.15 36.14 29.38
N THR A 5 -19.66 35.52 30.44
CA THR A 5 -19.80 34.06 30.54
C THR A 5 -21.04 33.64 29.74
N ILE A 6 -20.88 32.75 28.76
CA ILE A 6 -22.01 32.17 28.03
C ILE A 6 -22.66 31.10 28.92
N SER A 7 -23.99 31.12 29.04
CA SER A 7 -24.73 30.18 29.88
C SER A 7 -25.28 29.01 29.06
N ARG A 8 -25.43 27.84 29.68
CA ARG A 8 -26.02 26.63 29.05
C ARG A 8 -27.46 26.79 28.52
N ARG A 9 -28.12 27.93 28.76
CA ARG A 9 -29.47 28.22 28.24
C ARG A 9 -29.47 28.82 26.84
N ASP A 10 -28.38 29.45 26.42
CA ASP A 10 -28.31 30.19 25.15
C ASP A 10 -28.03 29.27 23.93
N PHE A 11 -27.76 27.97 24.17
CA PHE A 11 -27.40 26.98 23.14
C PHE A 11 -28.60 26.18 22.58
N LEU A 12 -29.81 26.32 23.14
CA LEU A 12 -30.95 25.41 22.88
C LEU A 12 -32.25 26.10 22.39
N CYS A 13 -32.19 27.31 21.84
CA CYS A 13 -33.38 28.04 21.36
C CYS A 13 -33.21 28.70 19.98
N GLY A 14 -32.34 28.15 19.11
CA GLY A 14 -31.96 28.75 17.83
C GLY A 14 -32.26 27.91 16.58
N ALA A 15 -33.34 27.11 16.56
CA ALA A 15 -33.66 26.26 15.40
C ALA A 15 -35.18 26.03 15.19
N ALA A 16 -35.91 27.03 14.70
CA ALA A 16 -37.21 26.86 14.02
C ALA A 16 -37.63 28.15 13.27
N ALA A 17 -38.22 27.97 12.07
CA ALA A 17 -38.69 28.98 11.10
C ALA A 17 -37.60 29.62 10.19
N GLY A 18 -37.72 29.56 8.86
CA GLY A 18 -38.71 28.87 8.03
C GLY A 18 -38.40 29.03 6.52
N ALA A 19 -38.86 28.10 5.69
CA ALA A 19 -38.55 28.04 4.26
C ALA A 19 -39.80 28.20 3.37
N VAL A 20 -39.68 28.99 2.28
CA VAL A 20 -40.42 28.96 1.00
C VAL A 20 -39.53 29.76 0.00
N VAL A 21 -39.32 29.48 -1.31
CA VAL A 21 -39.93 28.68 -2.40
C VAL A 21 -38.76 28.14 -3.28
N GLY A 22 -38.80 27.05 -4.07
CA GLY A 22 -39.80 26.00 -4.30
C GLY A 22 -39.90 25.55 -5.79
N ALA A 23 -40.01 24.23 -6.02
CA ALA A 23 -40.28 23.52 -7.31
C ALA A 23 -39.11 23.39 -8.33
N ALA A 24 -38.94 22.29 -9.09
CA ALA A 24 -39.64 21.00 -9.23
C ALA A 24 -38.61 19.86 -9.54
N ALA A 25 -38.89 18.55 -9.58
CA ALA A 25 -40.14 17.79 -9.62
C ALA A 25 -40.02 16.43 -8.90
N THR A 26 -41.15 15.82 -8.52
CA THR A 26 -41.24 14.53 -7.80
C THR A 26 -42.14 13.52 -8.51
N GLY A 27 -41.83 12.23 -8.32
CA GLY A 27 -42.71 11.08 -8.57
C GLY A 27 -42.25 9.90 -7.69
N LEU A 28 -42.54 9.89 -6.39
CA LEU A 28 -43.71 9.24 -5.76
C LEU A 28 -43.76 7.71 -5.91
N LEU A 29 -43.12 7.03 -4.95
CA LEU A 29 -43.51 5.70 -4.48
C LEU A 29 -44.48 5.87 -3.30
N THR A 30 -45.75 5.53 -3.50
CA THR A 30 -46.76 5.34 -2.45
C THR A 30 -46.83 3.86 -2.06
N GLY A 31 -47.04 3.45 -0.81
CA GLY A 31 -47.20 4.23 0.42
C GLY A 31 -47.50 3.29 1.60
N PHE A 32 -47.35 3.77 2.84
CA PHE A 32 -47.76 3.02 4.03
C PHE A 32 -49.26 3.18 4.28
N GLY A 33 -49.97 2.06 4.40
CA GLY A 33 -51.32 1.99 4.96
C GLY A 33 -51.28 1.24 6.29
N SER A 34 -51.51 1.95 7.39
CA SER A 34 -51.64 1.34 8.71
C SER A 34 -53.08 0.88 8.96
N ASP A 35 -53.29 -0.37 9.35
CA ASP A 35 -54.49 -0.74 10.09
C ASP A 35 -54.20 -1.76 11.19
N GLN A 36 -55.15 -1.90 12.11
CA GLN A 36 -54.90 -2.29 13.50
C GLN A 36 -54.35 -3.70 13.75
N ALA A 37 -53.59 -3.81 14.84
CA ALA A 37 -53.16 -5.08 15.41
C ALA A 37 -54.36 -5.94 15.85
N ALA A 38 -54.56 -7.07 15.15
CA ALA A 38 -55.26 -8.22 15.69
C ALA A 38 -54.21 -9.18 16.28
N SER A 39 -54.18 -9.34 17.60
CA SER A 39 -53.29 -10.28 18.27
C SER A 39 -53.72 -11.73 18.02
N ALA A 40 -53.14 -12.37 17.01
CA ALA A 40 -53.22 -13.82 16.84
C ALA A 40 -52.00 -14.48 17.50
N SER A 41 -52.22 -15.18 18.61
CA SER A 41 -51.19 -15.97 19.29
C SER A 41 -51.01 -17.33 18.61
N ALA A 42 -49.96 -17.48 17.80
CA ALA A 42 -49.42 -18.75 17.31
C ALA A 42 -48.02 -18.49 16.68
N ALA A 43 -46.96 -19.26 16.92
CA ALA A 43 -46.70 -20.28 17.95
C ALA A 43 -45.18 -20.25 18.27
N ALA A 44 -44.75 -20.82 19.40
CA ALA A 44 -43.35 -20.78 19.84
C ALA A 44 -42.49 -21.87 19.17
N GLY A 45 -42.29 -21.73 17.85
CA GLY A 45 -41.42 -22.61 17.05
C GLY A 45 -39.98 -22.09 16.94
N ALA A 46 -39.06 -22.99 16.59
CA ALA A 46 -37.64 -22.70 16.39
C ALA A 46 -37.33 -22.00 15.04
N TYR A 47 -38.26 -22.08 14.07
CA TYR A 47 -38.08 -21.58 12.72
C TYR A 47 -39.30 -20.75 12.26
N LYS A 48 -39.07 -19.83 11.33
CA LYS A 48 -40.12 -19.18 10.54
C LYS A 48 -40.49 -20.12 9.38
N PRO A 49 -41.74 -20.62 9.30
CA PRO A 49 -42.15 -21.54 8.24
C PRO A 49 -41.90 -20.98 6.84
N GLY A 50 -41.35 -21.79 5.94
CA GLY A 50 -41.02 -21.39 4.58
C GLY A 50 -39.99 -22.29 3.90
N THR A 51 -39.75 -22.02 2.61
CA THR A 51 -38.66 -22.64 1.84
C THR A 51 -37.54 -21.62 1.68
N TYR A 52 -36.33 -22.02 2.07
CA TYR A 52 -35.11 -21.23 2.04
C TYR A 52 -34.12 -21.90 1.09
N SER A 53 -33.27 -21.11 0.44
CA SER A 53 -32.26 -21.61 -0.50
C SER A 53 -30.94 -20.91 -0.23
N ALA A 54 -29.86 -21.67 -0.31
CA ALA A 54 -28.51 -21.18 -0.17
C ALA A 54 -27.57 -21.98 -1.06
N THR A 55 -26.49 -21.33 -1.49
CA THR A 55 -25.40 -21.92 -2.26
C THR A 55 -24.13 -21.89 -1.44
N ALA A 56 -23.27 -22.87 -1.64
CA ALA A 56 -21.90 -22.88 -1.13
C ALA A 56 -20.96 -23.45 -2.20
N GLN A 57 -19.70 -23.07 -2.14
CA GLN A 57 -18.71 -23.53 -3.12
C GLN A 57 -18.17 -24.92 -2.73
N GLY A 58 -18.47 -25.92 -3.57
CA GLY A 58 -17.84 -27.24 -3.56
C GLY A 58 -16.68 -27.28 -4.57
N ILE A 59 -16.54 -28.40 -5.29
CA ILE A 59 -15.72 -28.45 -6.50
C ILE A 59 -16.35 -27.55 -7.58
N ASN A 60 -17.67 -27.52 -7.65
CA ASN A 60 -18.51 -26.53 -8.31
C ASN A 60 -19.57 -26.01 -7.31
N THR A 61 -20.46 -25.13 -7.76
CA THR A 61 -21.52 -24.59 -6.88
C THR A 61 -22.49 -25.68 -6.44
N VAL A 62 -22.62 -25.87 -5.13
CA VAL A 62 -23.60 -26.75 -4.49
C VAL A 62 -24.78 -25.91 -4.02
N THR A 63 -26.01 -26.36 -4.30
CA THR A 63 -27.24 -25.66 -3.88
C THR A 63 -28.04 -26.51 -2.91
N VAL A 64 -28.41 -25.96 -1.75
CA VAL A 64 -29.35 -26.59 -0.81
C VAL A 64 -30.61 -25.75 -0.75
N THR A 65 -31.75 -26.38 -1.05
CA THR A 65 -33.09 -25.81 -0.83
C THR A 65 -33.77 -26.59 0.30
N MET A 66 -34.24 -25.90 1.33
CA MET A 66 -34.74 -26.50 2.56
C MET A 66 -36.11 -25.90 2.92
N THR A 67 -37.11 -26.75 3.11
CA THR A 67 -38.43 -26.32 3.60
C THR A 67 -38.60 -26.70 5.06
N VAL A 68 -38.96 -25.71 5.89
CA VAL A 68 -39.20 -25.88 7.33
C VAL A 68 -40.64 -25.48 7.67
N ASP A 69 -41.21 -26.14 8.69
CA ASP A 69 -42.38 -25.63 9.38
C ASP A 69 -41.95 -24.76 10.58
N ALA A 70 -42.76 -24.64 11.64
CA ALA A 70 -42.40 -23.84 12.80
C ALA A 70 -41.35 -24.54 13.68
N ASP A 71 -41.33 -25.87 13.67
CA ASP A 71 -40.62 -26.68 14.67
C ASP A 71 -39.51 -27.53 14.05
N LYS A 72 -39.56 -27.83 12.74
CA LYS A 72 -38.68 -28.82 12.09
C LYS A 72 -38.47 -28.60 10.59
N ILE A 73 -37.45 -29.27 10.05
CA ILE A 73 -37.17 -29.46 8.63
C ILE A 73 -38.15 -30.50 8.06
N THR A 74 -38.86 -30.11 7.00
CA THR A 74 -39.91 -30.93 6.36
C THR A 74 -39.50 -31.47 4.99
N ASP A 75 -38.58 -30.80 4.30
CA ASP A 75 -38.07 -31.20 2.99
C ASP A 75 -36.66 -30.61 2.75
N VAL A 76 -35.82 -31.32 2.00
CA VAL A 76 -34.48 -30.88 1.61
C VAL A 76 -34.18 -31.39 0.20
N VAL A 77 -33.82 -30.47 -0.70
CA VAL A 77 -33.35 -30.76 -2.05
C VAL A 77 -31.92 -30.24 -2.17
N ILE A 78 -30.99 -31.13 -2.56
CA ILE A 78 -29.56 -30.86 -2.61
C ILE A 78 -29.08 -31.11 -4.03
N ASP A 79 -28.67 -30.05 -4.72
CA ASP A 79 -28.04 -30.13 -6.03
C ASP A 79 -26.51 -30.17 -5.85
N VAL A 80 -25.96 -31.35 -6.11
CA VAL A 80 -24.52 -31.63 -6.24
C VAL A 80 -24.16 -32.09 -7.66
N SER A 81 -25.04 -31.89 -8.65
CA SER A 81 -24.87 -32.43 -10.01
C SER A 81 -23.63 -31.89 -10.75
N GLY A 82 -23.12 -30.73 -10.33
CA GLY A 82 -21.85 -30.17 -10.82
C GLY A 82 -20.59 -30.74 -10.16
N GLU A 83 -20.70 -31.52 -9.07
CA GLU A 83 -19.53 -32.09 -8.38
C GLU A 83 -18.88 -33.22 -9.21
N THR A 84 -17.70 -33.69 -8.78
CA THR A 84 -16.96 -34.73 -9.52
C THR A 84 -17.76 -36.05 -9.59
N GLU A 85 -17.94 -36.57 -10.81
CA GLU A 85 -18.62 -37.84 -11.08
C GLU A 85 -17.93 -39.00 -10.34
N GLY A 86 -18.74 -39.88 -9.73
CA GLY A 86 -18.23 -41.01 -8.93
C GLY A 86 -17.64 -40.64 -7.56
N ILE A 87 -17.59 -39.35 -7.20
CA ILE A 87 -17.12 -38.86 -5.90
C ILE A 87 -18.23 -38.08 -5.18
N GLY A 88 -18.54 -36.87 -5.66
CA GLY A 88 -19.50 -35.95 -5.01
C GLY A 88 -20.89 -35.96 -5.64
N ALA A 89 -20.97 -36.12 -6.97
CA ALA A 89 -22.21 -35.94 -7.73
C ALA A 89 -23.36 -36.91 -7.38
N GLY A 90 -23.05 -38.03 -6.71
CA GLY A 90 -24.04 -39.02 -6.27
C GLY A 90 -24.47 -38.91 -4.82
N LEU A 91 -23.97 -37.93 -4.05
CA LEU A 91 -24.15 -37.88 -2.59
C LEU A 91 -25.38 -37.07 -2.12
N GLY A 92 -26.09 -36.39 -3.02
CA GLY A 92 -27.22 -35.51 -2.67
C GLY A 92 -28.28 -36.22 -1.82
N ASP A 93 -28.77 -37.39 -2.27
CA ASP A 93 -29.77 -38.19 -1.54
C ASP A 93 -29.26 -38.64 -0.16
N GLN A 94 -27.97 -38.96 -0.03
CA GLN A 94 -27.36 -39.36 1.25
C GLN A 94 -27.32 -38.20 2.24
N PHE A 95 -26.99 -36.98 1.81
CA PHE A 95 -27.00 -35.81 2.69
C PHE A 95 -28.42 -35.34 3.01
N THR A 96 -29.35 -35.41 2.05
CA THR A 96 -30.78 -35.15 2.26
C THR A 96 -31.35 -36.03 3.37
N ALA A 97 -31.06 -37.34 3.33
CA ALA A 97 -31.49 -38.27 4.36
C ALA A 97 -30.92 -37.93 5.75
N GLN A 98 -29.65 -37.53 5.84
CA GLN A 98 -29.01 -37.15 7.10
C GLN A 98 -29.64 -35.88 7.71
N ILE A 99 -29.87 -34.84 6.92
CA ILE A 99 -30.47 -33.58 7.41
C ILE A 99 -31.92 -33.83 7.88
N LEU A 100 -32.69 -34.63 7.14
CA LEU A 100 -34.07 -34.96 7.50
C LEU A 100 -34.17 -35.87 8.75
N ASP A 101 -33.20 -36.76 8.99
CA ASP A 101 -33.13 -37.59 10.19
C ASP A 101 -32.67 -36.78 11.42
N ARG A 102 -31.59 -36.01 11.28
CA ARG A 102 -30.95 -35.25 12.38
C ARG A 102 -31.67 -33.94 12.73
N GLN A 103 -32.47 -33.40 11.81
CA GLN A 103 -33.17 -32.12 11.96
C GLN A 103 -32.23 -30.92 12.21
N ASN A 104 -31.00 -31.04 11.72
CA ASN A 104 -29.94 -30.03 11.78
C ASN A 104 -29.08 -30.09 10.50
N ALA A 105 -28.06 -29.22 10.40
CA ALA A 105 -27.13 -29.18 9.28
C ALA A 105 -25.81 -29.95 9.53
N GLU A 106 -25.79 -30.91 10.46
CA GLU A 106 -24.58 -31.70 10.76
C GLU A 106 -24.53 -32.97 9.92
N LEU A 107 -23.51 -33.08 9.07
CA LEU A 107 -23.33 -34.18 8.13
C LEU A 107 -22.10 -35.03 8.49
N ASP A 108 -22.19 -36.33 8.26
CA ASP A 108 -21.03 -37.21 8.26
C ASP A 108 -20.24 -36.99 6.97
N SER A 109 -19.00 -36.51 7.11
CA SER A 109 -18.11 -36.27 5.98
C SER A 109 -17.80 -37.59 5.26
N VAL A 110 -18.01 -37.61 3.94
CA VAL A 110 -17.69 -38.76 3.10
C VAL A 110 -16.21 -38.73 2.71
N SER A 111 -15.46 -39.76 3.07
CA SER A 111 -14.03 -39.86 2.74
C SER A 111 -13.81 -39.82 1.22
N GLY A 112 -12.97 -38.90 0.77
CA GLY A 112 -12.75 -38.60 -0.66
C GLY A 112 -13.67 -37.52 -1.24
N ALA A 113 -14.75 -37.13 -0.54
CA ALA A 113 -15.70 -36.10 -0.95
C ALA A 113 -15.88 -35.00 0.14
N THR A 114 -14.81 -34.71 0.88
CA THR A 114 -14.81 -33.73 1.99
C THR A 114 -15.23 -32.33 1.55
N VAL A 115 -14.80 -31.88 0.37
CA VAL A 115 -15.18 -30.57 -0.20
C VAL A 115 -16.69 -30.48 -0.42
N THR A 116 -17.28 -31.48 -1.09
CA THR A 116 -18.74 -31.58 -1.27
C THR A 116 -19.47 -31.63 0.06
N SER A 117 -18.97 -32.44 1.01
CA SER A 117 -19.58 -32.61 2.34
C SER A 117 -19.66 -31.27 3.09
N ASN A 118 -18.57 -30.50 3.08
CA ASN A 118 -18.48 -29.18 3.70
C ASN A 118 -19.40 -28.16 3.02
N ALA A 119 -19.45 -28.14 1.68
CA ALA A 119 -20.31 -27.23 0.93
C ALA A 119 -21.80 -27.46 1.22
N VAL A 120 -22.25 -28.72 1.21
CA VAL A 120 -23.63 -29.06 1.57
C VAL A 120 -23.94 -28.66 3.02
N GLN A 121 -23.02 -28.90 3.96
CA GLN A 121 -23.17 -28.47 5.36
C GLN A 121 -23.30 -26.95 5.51
N GLN A 122 -22.45 -26.17 4.84
CA GLN A 122 -22.49 -24.69 4.87
C GLN A 122 -23.80 -24.14 4.29
N ALA A 123 -24.22 -24.64 3.12
CA ALA A 123 -25.48 -24.23 2.51
C ALA A 123 -26.70 -24.62 3.37
N ALA A 124 -26.68 -25.81 4.00
CA ALA A 124 -27.71 -26.21 4.95
C ALA A 124 -27.74 -25.32 6.22
N GLN A 125 -26.58 -24.95 6.76
CA GLN A 125 -26.48 -24.00 7.88
C GLN A 125 -27.04 -22.62 7.51
N ALA A 126 -26.72 -22.11 6.32
CA ALA A 126 -27.23 -20.84 5.81
C ALA A 126 -28.76 -20.86 5.65
N CYS A 127 -29.34 -21.95 5.14
CA CYS A 127 -30.80 -22.13 5.09
C CYS A 127 -31.46 -22.11 6.48
N LEU A 128 -30.86 -22.76 7.49
CA LEU A 128 -31.37 -22.74 8.86
C LEU A 128 -31.23 -21.36 9.52
N ALA A 129 -30.15 -20.63 9.25
CA ALA A 129 -29.97 -19.26 9.74
C ALA A 129 -31.01 -18.29 9.12
N GLN A 130 -31.25 -18.39 7.80
CA GLN A 130 -32.36 -17.68 7.14
C GLN A 130 -33.71 -17.99 7.79
N ALA A 131 -33.97 -19.28 8.08
CA ALA A 131 -35.20 -19.73 8.73
C ALA A 131 -35.39 -19.18 10.15
N LYS A 132 -34.31 -18.94 10.90
CA LYS A 132 -34.36 -18.30 12.23
C LYS A 132 -34.47 -16.77 12.17
N GLY A 133 -34.29 -16.16 10.99
CA GLY A 133 -34.17 -14.72 10.84
C GLY A 133 -32.82 -14.16 11.33
N GLU A 134 -31.81 -15.00 11.43
CA GLU A 134 -30.43 -14.60 11.73
C GLU A 134 -29.83 -13.91 10.49
N SER A 135 -28.95 -12.92 10.71
CA SER A 135 -28.24 -12.25 9.63
C SER A 135 -27.20 -13.19 9.02
N VAL A 136 -27.55 -13.84 7.92
CA VAL A 136 -26.60 -14.64 7.15
C VAL A 136 -25.56 -13.72 6.53
N LEU A 137 -24.34 -13.77 7.06
CA LEU A 137 -23.15 -13.40 6.31
C LEU A 137 -23.07 -14.38 5.13
N ILE A 138 -23.64 -14.01 3.99
CA ILE A 138 -23.25 -14.60 2.72
C ILE A 138 -21.79 -14.20 2.55
N PRO A 139 -20.83 -15.14 2.49
CA PRO A 139 -19.49 -14.79 2.03
C PRO A 139 -19.67 -14.21 0.64
N VAL A 140 -19.35 -12.93 0.47
CA VAL A 140 -19.05 -12.45 -0.87
C VAL A 140 -17.81 -13.22 -1.27
N ASP A 141 -17.89 -14.03 -2.32
CA ASP A 141 -16.73 -14.72 -2.89
C ASP A 141 -15.76 -13.65 -3.44
N ASP A 142 -14.93 -13.11 -2.54
CA ASP A 142 -13.62 -12.61 -2.94
C ASP A 142 -12.83 -13.83 -3.43
N ALA A 143 -12.31 -13.68 -4.65
CA ALA A 143 -11.83 -14.75 -5.52
C ALA A 143 -11.03 -15.85 -4.79
N ALA A 144 -11.55 -17.08 -4.84
CA ALA A 144 -10.86 -18.34 -4.54
C ALA A 144 -9.93 -18.30 -3.32
N SER A 145 -10.48 -18.62 -2.13
CA SER A 145 -9.82 -18.64 -0.81
C SER A 145 -8.29 -18.85 -0.89
N SER A 146 -7.56 -17.74 -0.94
CA SER A 146 -6.15 -17.71 -1.27
C SER A 146 -5.36 -18.50 -0.22
N SER A 147 -4.59 -19.50 -0.66
CA SER A 147 -3.93 -20.48 0.19
C SER A 147 -3.08 -19.85 1.30
N TRP A 148 -2.47 -18.69 1.03
CA TRP A 148 -1.68 -17.94 2.01
C TRP A 148 -2.45 -17.55 3.29
N ARG A 149 -3.78 -17.40 3.23
CA ARG A 149 -4.65 -17.06 4.38
C ARG A 149 -4.96 -18.26 5.28
N THR A 150 -4.78 -19.47 4.78
CA THR A 150 -4.99 -20.70 5.56
C THR A 150 -3.75 -20.97 6.40
N ALA A 151 -3.93 -21.11 7.71
CA ALA A 151 -2.83 -21.47 8.60
C ALA A 151 -2.33 -22.90 8.32
N PRO A 152 -1.01 -23.16 8.39
CA PRO A 152 -0.48 -24.52 8.32
C PRO A 152 -0.87 -25.33 9.57
N ASP A 153 -0.76 -26.66 9.48
CA ASP A 153 -0.91 -27.55 10.64
C ASP A 153 0.06 -27.15 11.76
N PRO A 154 -0.36 -27.19 13.05
CA PRO A 154 0.52 -26.79 14.15
C PRO A 154 1.78 -27.65 14.27
N ILE A 155 2.95 -27.00 14.29
CA ILE A 155 4.23 -27.67 14.53
C ILE A 155 4.25 -28.21 15.96
N PRO A 156 4.41 -29.54 16.17
CA PRO A 156 4.32 -30.15 17.49
C PRO A 156 5.59 -29.93 18.31
N ASP A 157 5.44 -29.87 19.64
CA ASP A 157 6.55 -29.67 20.59
C ASP A 157 7.68 -30.72 20.47
N SER A 158 7.40 -31.90 19.91
CA SER A 158 8.39 -32.94 19.62
C SER A 158 9.35 -32.61 18.47
N GLU A 159 9.04 -31.62 17.63
CA GLU A 159 9.88 -31.14 16.52
C GLU A 159 10.69 -29.88 16.89
N ILE A 160 10.52 -29.35 18.10
CA ILE A 160 11.22 -28.17 18.60
C ILE A 160 12.58 -28.59 19.18
N ALA A 161 13.66 -28.12 18.56
CA ALA A 161 15.04 -28.43 18.95
C ALA A 161 15.59 -27.50 20.06
N GLU A 162 15.14 -26.25 20.11
CA GLU A 162 15.53 -25.23 21.10
C GLU A 162 14.30 -24.43 21.55
N ILE A 163 14.22 -24.12 22.86
CA ILE A 163 13.28 -23.14 23.39
C ILE A 163 14.08 -21.96 23.94
N ILE A 164 13.73 -20.75 23.52
CA ILE A 164 14.34 -19.49 23.94
C ILE A 164 13.29 -18.68 24.68
N GLU A 165 13.61 -18.19 25.87
CA GLU A 165 12.77 -17.26 26.63
C GLU A 165 13.33 -15.84 26.53
N THR A 166 12.48 -14.88 26.17
CA THR A 166 12.82 -13.47 25.98
C THR A 166 11.66 -12.57 26.37
N GLU A 167 11.86 -11.25 26.42
CA GLU A 167 10.75 -10.32 26.66
C GLU A 167 10.07 -9.94 25.34
N VAL A 168 10.83 -9.80 24.25
CA VAL A 168 10.30 -9.47 22.90
C VAL A 168 10.93 -10.34 21.82
N ALA A 169 10.10 -10.95 20.98
CA ALA A 169 10.55 -11.58 19.73
C ALA A 169 10.24 -10.68 18.52
N ILE A 170 11.19 -10.51 17.60
CA ILE A 170 11.03 -9.69 16.39
C ILE A 170 11.19 -10.57 15.15
N VAL A 171 10.19 -10.58 14.28
CA VAL A 171 10.22 -11.31 13.01
C VAL A 171 10.62 -10.38 11.88
N GLY A 172 11.83 -10.55 11.36
CA GLY A 172 12.40 -9.76 10.26
C GLY A 172 13.36 -8.68 10.75
N PHE A 173 14.56 -8.61 10.16
CA PHE A 173 15.62 -7.69 10.56
C PHE A 173 15.92 -6.64 9.47
N GLY A 174 14.85 -6.10 8.86
CA GLY A 174 14.92 -4.87 8.06
C GLY A 174 15.02 -3.61 8.92
N TYR A 175 15.00 -2.41 8.31
CA TYR A 175 15.13 -1.12 9.01
C TYR A 175 14.26 -0.99 10.27
N ALA A 176 12.99 -1.42 10.21
CA ALA A 176 12.07 -1.32 11.35
C ALA A 176 12.39 -2.33 12.46
N GLY A 177 12.68 -3.60 12.11
CA GLY A 177 13.06 -4.64 13.07
C GLY A 177 14.39 -4.34 13.75
N LEU A 178 15.38 -3.86 12.99
CA LEU A 178 16.66 -3.39 13.52
C LEU A 178 16.49 -2.19 14.46
N SER A 179 15.69 -1.19 14.07
CA SER A 179 15.44 -0.03 14.93
C SER A 179 14.69 -0.41 16.21
N THR A 180 13.77 -1.38 16.13
CA THR A 180 13.08 -1.94 17.30
C THR A 180 14.08 -2.66 18.22
N LEU A 181 14.92 -3.55 17.68
CA LEU A 181 15.90 -4.31 18.46
C LEU A 181 16.94 -3.39 19.13
N ARG A 182 17.43 -2.37 18.41
CA ARG A 182 18.40 -1.42 18.96
C ARG A 182 17.80 -0.59 20.10
N ALA A 183 16.58 -0.08 19.95
CA ALA A 183 15.91 0.68 21.01
C ALA A 183 15.66 -0.18 22.27
N LEU A 184 15.24 -1.43 22.10
CA LEU A 184 15.11 -2.39 23.20
C LEU A 184 16.47 -2.70 23.87
N GLY A 185 17.53 -2.86 23.09
CA GLY A 185 18.88 -3.13 23.57
C GLY A 185 19.52 -1.96 24.31
N GLU A 186 19.31 -0.72 23.84
CA GLU A 186 19.73 0.50 24.55
C GLU A 186 18.94 0.69 25.86
N ALA A 187 17.70 0.19 25.93
CA ALA A 187 16.90 0.15 27.15
C ALA A 187 17.21 -1.06 28.07
N GLY A 188 18.04 -2.01 27.63
CA GLY A 188 18.41 -3.21 28.39
C GLY A 188 17.34 -4.31 28.45
N VAL A 189 16.31 -4.23 27.61
CA VAL A 189 15.25 -5.26 27.50
C VAL A 189 15.82 -6.50 26.80
N ASN A 190 15.43 -7.70 27.26
CA ASN A 190 15.80 -8.95 26.59
C ASN A 190 14.97 -9.12 25.31
N ALA A 191 15.63 -9.19 24.14
CA ALA A 191 14.94 -9.37 22.86
C ALA A 191 15.72 -10.20 21.84
N VAL A 192 15.00 -10.94 21.00
CA VAL A 192 15.58 -11.76 19.92
C VAL A 192 14.94 -11.40 18.59
N ALA A 193 15.75 -10.98 17.61
CA ALA A 193 15.33 -10.82 16.23
C ALA A 193 15.62 -12.07 15.38
N LEU A 194 14.73 -12.36 14.44
CA LEU A 194 14.84 -13.41 13.43
C LEU A 194 15.11 -12.78 12.06
N GLU A 195 16.08 -13.31 11.32
CA GLU A 195 16.34 -12.95 9.93
C GLU A 195 16.52 -14.21 9.06
N SER A 196 15.73 -14.27 8.00
CA SER A 196 15.75 -15.33 6.99
C SER A 196 17.04 -15.39 6.18
N MET A 197 17.68 -14.25 5.93
CA MET A 197 18.95 -14.15 5.21
C MET A 197 20.11 -14.63 6.09
N SER A 198 21.12 -15.24 5.48
CA SER A 198 22.38 -15.50 6.18
C SER A 198 23.07 -14.19 6.58
N ARG A 199 23.90 -14.21 7.63
CA ARG A 199 24.60 -13.02 8.12
C ARG A 199 25.40 -12.32 7.03
N ASP A 200 26.08 -13.09 6.18
CA ASP A 200 26.95 -12.55 5.13
C ASP A 200 26.15 -11.92 3.99
N SER A 201 24.97 -12.47 3.67
CA SER A 201 24.10 -12.00 2.58
C SER A 201 23.00 -11.02 3.02
N TRP A 202 22.83 -10.78 4.33
CA TRP A 202 21.79 -9.86 4.84
C TRP A 202 21.96 -8.43 4.31
N TRP A 203 20.84 -7.79 3.97
CA TRP A 203 20.82 -6.41 3.50
C TRP A 203 19.43 -5.79 3.68
N THR A 204 19.40 -4.45 3.79
CA THR A 204 18.20 -3.64 3.83
C THR A 204 17.94 -2.97 2.47
N VAL A 205 16.67 -2.86 2.08
CA VAL A 205 16.27 -2.50 0.71
C VAL A 205 16.02 -1.00 0.56
N GLY A 206 16.58 -0.38 -0.48
CA GLY A 206 16.35 1.03 -0.83
C GLY A 206 17.43 1.96 -0.29
N HIS A 207 17.46 3.21 -0.81
CA HIS A 207 18.64 4.08 -0.75
C HIS A 207 18.37 5.50 -0.19
N ASP A 208 17.10 5.83 0.06
CA ASP A 208 16.62 7.20 0.27
C ASP A 208 15.92 7.31 1.64
N ILE A 209 16.37 8.22 2.52
CA ILE A 209 15.76 8.43 3.85
C ILE A 209 15.03 9.78 3.91
N GLY A 210 13.71 9.72 3.76
CA GLY A 210 12.80 10.89 3.86
C GLY A 210 12.39 11.16 5.30
N HIS A 211 12.66 12.38 5.79
CA HIS A 211 12.38 12.80 7.16
C HIS A 211 12.36 14.34 7.27
N ILE A 212 12.01 14.87 8.44
CA ILE A 212 12.08 16.32 8.72
C ILE A 212 12.88 16.61 9.99
N ASN A 213 13.46 17.80 10.08
CA ASN A 213 13.97 18.41 11.32
C ASN A 213 15.17 17.70 12.02
N SER A 214 15.94 16.86 11.33
CA SER A 214 17.19 16.29 11.86
C SER A 214 18.35 17.30 11.92
N LYS A 215 19.39 17.00 12.70
CA LYS A 215 20.65 17.78 12.70
C LYS A 215 21.36 17.67 11.36
N ILE A 216 21.30 16.52 10.69
CA ILE A 216 21.96 16.36 9.39
C ILE A 216 21.32 17.25 8.31
N LEU A 217 19.99 17.36 8.23
CA LEU A 217 19.29 18.31 7.35
C LEU A 217 19.62 19.76 7.75
N ALA A 218 19.56 20.09 9.05
CA ALA A 218 19.91 21.43 9.54
C ALA A 218 21.37 21.83 9.23
N SER A 219 22.31 20.88 9.23
CA SER A 219 23.72 21.11 8.88
C SER A 219 23.93 21.49 7.41
N LYS A 220 23.02 21.08 6.52
CA LYS A 220 22.98 21.45 5.11
C LYS A 220 22.21 22.75 4.85
N GLY A 221 21.61 23.35 5.89
CA GLY A 221 20.82 24.58 5.82
C GLY A 221 19.35 24.39 5.46
N ILE A 222 18.85 23.15 5.44
CA ILE A 222 17.46 22.85 5.09
C ILE A 222 16.50 23.43 6.16
N PRO A 223 15.42 24.14 5.77
CA PRO A 223 14.48 24.73 6.72
C PRO A 223 13.78 23.70 7.62
N GLN A 224 13.40 24.15 8.82
CA GLN A 224 12.53 23.37 9.70
C GLN A 224 11.09 23.37 9.14
N VAL A 225 10.43 22.22 9.23
CA VAL A 225 9.03 22.01 8.82
C VAL A 225 8.16 21.88 10.08
N ASP A 226 7.02 22.57 10.14
CA ASP A 226 6.05 22.39 11.23
C ASP A 226 5.41 20.99 11.13
N PRO A 227 5.56 20.10 12.15
CA PRO A 227 4.94 18.79 12.16
C PRO A 227 3.41 18.83 11.99
N VAL A 228 2.73 19.89 12.46
CA VAL A 228 1.28 20.03 12.32
C VAL A 228 0.91 20.33 10.87
N GLU A 229 1.63 21.23 10.20
CA GLU A 229 1.42 21.50 8.77
C GLU A 229 1.73 20.25 7.93
N PHE A 230 2.84 19.58 8.23
CA PHE A 230 3.25 18.34 7.57
C PHE A 230 2.17 17.26 7.64
N VAL A 231 1.63 17.00 8.84
CA VAL A 231 0.56 16.01 9.04
C VAL A 231 -0.70 16.41 8.30
N ASN A 232 -1.15 17.68 8.35
CA ASN A 232 -2.34 18.10 7.61
C ASN A 232 -2.18 17.89 6.09
N ASN A 233 -1.01 18.21 5.53
CA ASN A 233 -0.69 17.96 4.12
C ASN A 233 -0.64 16.45 3.79
N TRP A 234 -0.09 15.62 4.68
CA TRP A 234 -0.12 14.16 4.54
C TRP A 234 -1.55 13.59 4.55
N MET A 235 -2.40 14.06 5.46
CA MET A 235 -3.81 13.62 5.53
C MET A 235 -4.60 14.07 4.29
N LEU A 236 -4.29 15.23 3.70
CA LEU A 236 -4.85 15.65 2.40
C LEU A 236 -4.42 14.70 1.28
N GLN A 237 -3.11 14.44 1.14
CA GLN A 237 -2.56 13.56 0.09
C GLN A 237 -3.03 12.11 0.21
N THR A 238 -3.23 11.61 1.42
CA THR A 238 -3.68 10.23 1.69
C THR A 238 -5.20 10.08 1.76
N HIS A 239 -5.99 11.12 1.43
CA HIS A 239 -7.45 11.14 1.53
C HIS A 239 -7.96 10.75 2.94
N ASN A 240 -7.21 11.12 3.98
CA ASN A 240 -7.45 10.78 5.39
C ASN A 240 -7.52 9.26 5.66
N LYS A 241 -6.88 8.42 4.83
CA LYS A 241 -6.76 6.97 5.06
C LYS A 241 -5.64 6.60 6.04
N ALA A 242 -4.56 7.38 6.10
CA ALA A 242 -3.46 7.12 7.03
C ALA A 242 -3.90 7.27 8.49
N ASN A 243 -3.27 6.50 9.40
CA ASN A 243 -3.43 6.62 10.84
C ASN A 243 -2.77 7.93 11.32
N PRO A 244 -3.56 8.94 11.74
CA PRO A 244 -3.02 10.26 12.04
C PRO A 244 -2.07 10.26 13.24
N ALA A 245 -2.18 9.30 14.16
CA ALA A 245 -1.29 9.21 15.31
C ALA A 245 0.11 8.68 14.91
N LEU A 246 0.18 7.69 14.02
CA LEU A 246 1.45 7.19 13.49
C LEU A 246 2.14 8.25 12.61
N ILE A 247 1.40 8.98 11.78
CA ILE A 247 1.95 10.07 10.98
C ILE A 247 2.37 11.26 11.85
N MET A 248 1.65 11.58 12.94
CA MET A 248 2.08 12.59 13.91
C MET A 248 3.35 12.16 14.64
N LYS A 249 3.46 10.90 15.09
CA LYS A 249 4.71 10.36 15.66
C LYS A 249 5.88 10.48 14.67
N PHE A 250 5.68 10.13 13.41
CA PHE A 250 6.70 10.31 12.36
C PHE A 250 7.11 11.80 12.19
N ALA A 251 6.13 12.71 12.10
CA ALA A 251 6.41 14.14 11.95
C ALA A 251 7.12 14.75 13.17
N GLN A 252 6.84 14.25 14.38
CA GLN A 252 7.46 14.71 15.62
C GLN A 252 8.86 14.11 15.86
N HIS A 253 9.12 12.89 15.39
CA HIS A 253 10.28 12.09 15.80
C HIS A 253 11.21 11.63 14.66
N SER A 254 10.90 11.89 13.39
CA SER A 254 11.75 11.43 12.28
C SER A 254 13.12 12.11 12.25
N GLY A 255 13.21 13.36 12.70
CA GLY A 255 14.46 14.10 12.79
C GLY A 255 15.47 13.45 13.73
N ASP A 256 15.05 13.20 14.98
CA ASP A 256 15.91 12.60 15.99
C ASP A 256 16.03 11.08 15.85
N ALA A 257 15.05 10.39 15.23
CA ALA A 257 15.19 8.98 14.85
C ALA A 257 16.28 8.77 13.78
N VAL A 258 16.37 9.65 12.78
CA VAL A 258 17.46 9.59 11.80
C VAL A 258 18.79 10.01 12.41
N ASP A 259 18.86 11.07 13.22
CA ASP A 259 20.10 11.42 13.96
C ASP A 259 20.59 10.27 14.85
N TRP A 260 19.67 9.53 15.50
CA TRP A 260 19.96 8.36 16.31
C TRP A 260 20.45 7.18 15.46
N TYR A 261 19.78 6.89 14.34
CA TYR A 261 20.17 5.82 13.42
C TYR A 261 21.56 6.06 12.80
N LEU A 262 21.91 7.32 12.56
CA LEU A 262 23.21 7.74 12.06
C LEU A 262 24.30 7.88 13.13
N SER A 263 23.97 7.76 14.43
CA SER A 263 24.95 7.95 15.51
C SER A 263 26.14 6.97 15.55
N PRO A 264 26.04 5.69 15.09
CA PRO A 264 27.20 4.80 15.01
C PRO A 264 27.97 4.94 13.68
N VAL A 265 27.40 5.65 12.69
CA VAL A 265 27.97 5.78 11.35
C VAL A 265 29.17 6.72 11.37
N LYS A 266 30.25 6.33 10.68
CA LYS A 266 31.50 7.11 10.67
C LYS A 266 31.32 8.46 10.00
N GLN A 267 32.00 9.49 10.51
CA GLN A 267 31.95 10.84 9.92
C GLN A 267 32.34 10.88 8.43
N GLU A 268 33.35 10.10 8.02
CA GLU A 268 33.76 9.96 6.61
C GLU A 268 32.65 9.44 5.68
N THR A 269 31.71 8.68 6.23
CA THR A 269 30.50 8.18 5.54
C THR A 269 29.43 9.26 5.52
N LEU A 270 29.19 9.94 6.65
CA LEU A 270 28.24 11.06 6.74
C LEU A 270 28.63 12.26 5.87
N ASP A 271 29.92 12.53 5.69
CA ASP A 271 30.42 13.63 4.84
C ASP A 271 30.04 13.45 3.36
N LYS A 272 29.83 12.21 2.91
CA LYS A 272 29.33 11.87 1.56
C LYS A 272 27.83 12.10 1.35
N VAL A 273 27.07 12.45 2.40
CA VAL A 273 25.60 12.55 2.32
C VAL A 273 25.16 13.62 1.30
N ARG A 274 24.25 13.21 0.40
CA ARG A 274 23.57 14.07 -0.57
C ARG A 274 22.14 14.36 -0.09
N THR A 275 21.65 15.55 -0.43
CA THR A 275 20.27 16.00 -0.21
C THR A 275 19.68 16.42 -1.56
N PRO A 276 18.88 15.57 -2.23
CA PRO A 276 18.22 15.94 -3.48
C PRO A 276 17.35 17.18 -3.34
N TYR A 277 17.14 17.88 -4.45
CA TYR A 277 16.38 19.13 -4.50
C TYR A 277 16.96 20.27 -3.64
N TRP A 278 18.22 20.15 -3.18
CA TRP A 278 18.88 21.12 -2.31
C TRP A 278 20.38 21.30 -2.64
N PRO A 279 20.92 22.54 -2.70
CA PRO A 279 20.26 23.81 -2.43
C PRO A 279 19.21 24.19 -3.50
N GLU A 280 18.17 24.90 -3.07
CA GLU A 280 17.09 25.33 -3.96
C GLU A 280 17.56 26.28 -5.07
N THR A 281 16.89 26.19 -6.21
CA THR A 281 16.99 27.16 -7.32
C THR A 281 15.81 28.14 -7.27
N GLU A 282 15.90 29.25 -8.00
CA GLU A 282 14.78 30.18 -8.19
C GLU A 282 13.53 29.56 -8.88
N SER A 283 13.68 28.34 -9.40
CA SER A 283 12.64 27.56 -10.09
C SER A 283 12.02 26.46 -9.21
N ALA A 284 12.43 26.34 -7.93
CA ALA A 284 11.87 25.38 -6.98
C ALA A 284 10.42 25.73 -6.58
N ILE A 285 9.58 24.72 -6.45
CA ILE A 285 8.16 24.84 -6.07
C ILE A 285 7.90 24.03 -4.80
N HIS A 286 7.32 24.67 -3.78
CA HIS A 286 7.00 24.04 -2.49
C HIS A 286 5.52 23.79 -2.27
N GLN A 287 4.66 24.47 -3.04
CA GLN A 287 3.22 24.29 -3.01
C GLN A 287 2.64 24.47 -4.42
N LEU A 288 1.81 23.53 -4.86
CA LEU A 288 1.10 23.56 -6.14
C LEU A 288 -0.22 24.34 -6.05
N ASN A 289 -0.79 24.73 -7.20
CA ASN A 289 -2.08 25.44 -7.30
C ASN A 289 -3.26 24.66 -6.70
N ASN A 290 -3.16 23.32 -6.62
CA ASN A 290 -4.12 22.43 -5.96
C ASN A 290 -3.97 22.39 -4.42
N GLY A 291 -2.98 23.11 -3.86
CA GLY A 291 -2.74 23.24 -2.43
C GLY A 291 -1.75 22.22 -1.83
N LEU A 292 -1.35 21.17 -2.55
CA LEU A 292 -0.42 20.16 -2.05
C LEU A 292 0.99 20.73 -1.87
N ARG A 293 1.64 20.34 -0.76
CA ARG A 293 3.00 20.78 -0.39
C ARG A 293 4.02 19.66 -0.47
N TYR A 294 5.24 20.05 -0.79
CA TYR A 294 6.43 19.20 -0.91
C TYR A 294 7.59 19.85 -0.17
N TYR A 295 8.49 19.05 0.41
CA TYR A 295 9.60 19.56 1.22
C TYR A 295 10.92 18.85 0.88
N PRO A 296 12.06 19.57 0.84
CA PRO A 296 13.37 18.95 0.85
C PRO A 296 13.61 18.30 2.23
N GLY A 297 13.69 16.97 2.26
CA GLY A 297 13.87 16.19 3.50
C GLY A 297 14.47 14.80 3.29
N GLU A 298 14.96 14.54 2.07
CA GLU A 298 15.61 13.29 1.71
C GLU A 298 17.12 13.40 1.95
N ILE A 299 17.71 12.36 2.55
CA ILE A 299 19.15 12.11 2.50
C ILE A 299 19.44 10.79 1.81
N GLN A 300 20.52 10.76 1.03
CA GLN A 300 20.95 9.57 0.29
C GLN A 300 22.47 9.53 0.10
N TRP A 301 22.98 8.36 -0.28
CA TRP A 301 24.41 8.11 -0.55
C TRP A 301 24.70 7.62 -1.97
N TRP A 302 23.80 7.91 -2.93
CA TRP A 302 24.02 7.60 -4.34
C TRP A 302 25.30 8.24 -4.87
N GLU A 303 26.27 7.42 -5.26
CA GLU A 303 27.47 7.85 -5.99
C GLU A 303 27.22 7.90 -7.51
N ALA A 304 26.18 7.22 -8.01
CA ALA A 304 25.71 7.33 -9.39
C ALA A 304 24.67 8.45 -9.57
N SER A 305 24.59 8.99 -10.79
CA SER A 305 23.55 9.90 -11.28
C SER A 305 22.66 9.20 -12.31
N TRP A 306 21.47 9.74 -12.53
CA TRP A 306 20.50 9.25 -13.52
C TRP A 306 21.06 9.38 -14.94
N ASN A 307 21.10 8.29 -15.71
CA ASN A 307 21.91 8.18 -16.93
C ASN A 307 21.12 8.25 -18.25
N GLY A 308 19.84 8.61 -18.23
CA GLY A 308 18.95 8.57 -19.40
C GLY A 308 18.16 7.28 -19.56
N GLU A 309 18.65 6.15 -19.03
CA GLU A 309 18.00 4.83 -19.09
C GLU A 309 17.54 4.33 -17.71
N GLY A 310 17.96 5.00 -16.63
CA GLY A 310 17.56 4.74 -15.26
C GLY A 310 18.60 5.22 -14.24
N MET A 311 18.50 4.68 -13.02
CA MET A 311 19.61 4.72 -12.06
C MET A 311 20.47 3.47 -12.24
N ALA A 312 21.79 3.63 -12.18
CA ALA A 312 22.74 2.50 -12.22
C ALA A 312 22.87 1.87 -10.82
N ASN A 313 21.89 1.04 -10.45
CA ASN A 313 21.83 0.42 -9.11
C ASN A 313 23.01 -0.56 -8.87
N ASN A 314 23.49 -0.61 -7.62
CA ASN A 314 24.37 -1.66 -7.09
C ASN A 314 25.74 -1.80 -7.79
N THR A 315 26.40 -0.67 -8.14
CA THR A 315 27.80 -0.72 -8.62
C THR A 315 28.74 -1.16 -7.49
N PRO A 316 29.58 -2.20 -7.67
CA PRO A 316 30.45 -2.68 -6.59
C PRO A 316 31.39 -1.60 -6.04
N GLY A 317 31.31 -1.34 -4.73
CA GLY A 317 32.10 -0.33 -4.03
C GLY A 317 31.38 1.00 -3.77
N GLN A 318 30.20 1.21 -4.36
CA GLN A 318 29.31 2.30 -3.99
C GLN A 318 28.78 2.10 -2.56
N LEU A 319 28.71 3.19 -1.80
CA LEU A 319 28.10 3.22 -0.47
C LEU A 319 26.58 3.11 -0.56
N GLU A 320 25.99 2.18 0.18
CA GLU A 320 24.55 1.90 0.20
C GLU A 320 23.99 1.97 1.64
N LEU A 321 22.67 2.20 1.80
CA LEU A 321 22.04 2.21 3.13
C LEU A 321 22.13 0.86 3.88
N LYS A 322 22.38 -0.25 3.17
CA LYS A 322 22.70 -1.54 3.79
C LYS A 322 23.97 -1.46 4.64
N ASP A 323 24.94 -0.64 4.26
CA ASP A 323 26.22 -0.50 4.97
C ASP A 323 25.99 0.25 6.29
N LEU A 324 25.10 1.25 6.30
CA LEU A 324 24.66 1.95 7.52
C LEU A 324 23.86 1.02 8.46
N SER A 325 23.17 0.01 7.89
CA SER A 325 22.55 -1.07 8.68
C SER A 325 23.58 -2.02 9.29
N ARG A 326 24.74 -2.22 8.64
CA ARG A 326 25.88 -2.96 9.21
C ARG A 326 26.52 -2.19 10.36
N ASP A 327 26.77 -0.90 10.21
CA ASP A 327 27.27 -0.04 11.30
C ASP A 327 26.33 -0.09 12.53
N ASN A 328 25.01 -0.16 12.32
CA ASN A 328 24.05 -0.33 13.41
C ASN A 328 24.06 -1.75 14.02
N LEU A 329 24.23 -2.82 13.23
CA LEU A 329 24.38 -4.18 13.77
C LEU A 329 25.64 -4.30 14.63
N ASP A 330 26.77 -3.81 14.13
CA ASP A 330 28.05 -3.81 14.85
C ASP A 330 27.94 -3.00 16.17
N TYR A 331 27.19 -1.88 16.16
CA TYR A 331 26.87 -1.12 17.37
C TYR A 331 26.04 -1.94 18.38
N ILE A 332 24.97 -2.61 17.93
CA ILE A 332 24.11 -3.45 18.78
C ILE A 332 24.95 -4.56 19.44
N GLU A 333 25.76 -5.29 18.66
CA GLU A 333 26.56 -6.40 19.17
C GLU A 333 27.65 -5.96 20.15
N ALA A 334 28.19 -4.75 19.99
CA ALA A 334 29.20 -4.21 20.90
C ALA A 334 28.62 -3.58 22.18
N ASN A 335 27.38 -3.07 22.17
CA ASN A 335 26.85 -2.21 23.24
C ASN A 335 25.56 -2.72 23.90
N CYS A 336 24.82 -3.63 23.27
CA CYS A 336 23.48 -4.06 23.70
C CYS A 336 23.43 -5.56 24.03
N PRO A 337 24.10 -6.03 25.11
CA PRO A 337 24.23 -7.46 25.42
C PRO A 337 22.92 -8.14 25.85
N SER A 338 21.82 -7.40 26.03
CA SER A 338 20.49 -7.97 26.31
C SER A 338 19.78 -8.47 25.05
N VAL A 339 20.25 -8.10 23.84
CA VAL A 339 19.58 -8.44 22.59
C VAL A 339 20.44 -9.29 21.66
N SER A 340 19.80 -10.07 20.78
CA SER A 340 20.51 -10.90 19.80
C SER A 340 19.74 -11.07 18.49
N VAL A 341 20.44 -11.51 17.45
CA VAL A 341 19.87 -11.81 16.12
C VAL A 341 20.15 -13.27 15.76
N ARG A 342 19.13 -13.98 15.29
CA ARG A 342 19.24 -15.31 14.66
C ARG A 342 19.13 -15.14 13.14
N PHE A 343 20.27 -15.13 12.45
CA PHE A 343 20.36 -15.18 10.99
C PHE A 343 20.07 -16.58 10.45
N SER A 344 19.83 -16.72 9.14
CA SER A 344 19.38 -17.97 8.49
C SER A 344 18.20 -18.64 9.20
N THR A 345 17.32 -17.85 9.83
CA THR A 345 16.24 -18.35 10.70
C THR A 345 14.93 -17.62 10.35
N LYS A 346 13.99 -18.33 9.75
CA LYS A 346 12.71 -17.78 9.27
C LYS A 346 11.59 -18.04 10.27
N GLY A 347 10.89 -17.01 10.75
CA GLY A 347 9.65 -17.19 11.52
C GLY A 347 8.55 -17.83 10.66
N VAL A 348 7.90 -18.88 11.16
CA VAL A 348 6.93 -19.69 10.41
C VAL A 348 5.56 -19.86 11.07
N GLN A 349 5.43 -19.76 12.39
CA GLN A 349 4.13 -19.86 13.07
C GLN A 349 4.12 -19.06 14.39
N LEU A 350 3.02 -18.35 14.70
CA LEU A 350 2.85 -17.72 16.01
C LEU A 350 2.34 -18.71 17.06
N VAL A 351 2.82 -18.57 18.30
CA VAL A 351 2.37 -19.35 19.47
C VAL A 351 1.34 -18.52 20.23
N LYS A 352 0.17 -19.11 20.51
CA LYS A 352 -0.92 -18.45 21.25
C LYS A 352 -1.26 -19.18 22.55
N ASP A 353 -1.65 -18.42 23.57
CA ASP A 353 -2.37 -18.89 24.75
C ASP A 353 -3.71 -18.15 24.82
N GLY A 354 -4.80 -18.87 24.52
CA GLY A 354 -6.08 -18.26 24.17
C GLY A 354 -5.90 -17.28 23.01
N ASP A 355 -6.31 -16.02 23.22
CA ASP A 355 -6.19 -14.95 22.23
C ASP A 355 -4.83 -14.24 22.27
N ARG A 356 -4.02 -14.42 23.32
CA ARG A 356 -2.71 -13.78 23.46
C ARG A 356 -1.67 -14.46 22.59
N VAL A 357 -0.93 -13.70 21.79
CA VAL A 357 0.32 -14.16 21.17
C VAL A 357 1.44 -14.11 22.22
N ILE A 358 2.06 -15.27 22.48
CA ILE A 358 3.09 -15.46 23.51
C ILE A 358 4.45 -15.87 22.93
N GLY A 359 4.58 -15.97 21.62
CA GLY A 359 5.83 -16.41 20.99
C GLY A 359 5.73 -16.70 19.50
N VAL A 360 6.83 -17.19 18.94
CA VAL A 360 6.98 -17.55 17.52
C VAL A 360 7.83 -18.81 17.38
N ILE A 361 7.40 -19.72 16.51
CA ILE A 361 8.19 -20.86 16.02
C ILE A 361 8.90 -20.40 14.75
N ALA A 362 10.19 -20.72 14.65
CA ALA A 362 11.03 -20.36 13.52
C ALA A 362 11.82 -21.57 13.02
N GLN A 363 12.01 -21.65 11.70
CA GLN A 363 12.78 -22.70 11.03
C GLN A 363 14.21 -22.22 10.76
N GLN A 364 15.19 -23.04 11.11
CA GLN A 364 16.61 -22.83 10.83
C GLN A 364 17.00 -23.36 9.44
N GLU A 365 18.20 -23.00 8.97
CA GLU A 365 18.74 -23.43 7.66
C GLU A 365 18.82 -24.96 7.48
N ASP A 366 18.99 -25.71 8.57
CA ASP A 366 19.01 -27.19 8.56
C ASP A 366 17.61 -27.83 8.56
N GLY A 367 16.56 -27.01 8.56
CA GLY A 367 15.15 -27.42 8.58
C GLY A 367 14.57 -27.66 9.99
N SER A 368 15.38 -27.63 11.05
CA SER A 368 14.91 -27.78 12.42
C SER A 368 14.16 -26.55 12.93
N TYR A 369 13.27 -26.74 13.91
CA TYR A 369 12.48 -25.65 14.49
C TYR A 369 13.00 -25.21 15.86
N ILE A 370 12.97 -23.91 16.12
CA ILE A 370 13.14 -23.31 17.44
C ILE A 370 11.83 -22.62 17.86
N LYS A 371 11.55 -22.57 19.16
CA LYS A 371 10.41 -21.84 19.73
C LYS A 371 10.92 -20.69 20.59
N ILE A 372 10.52 -19.46 20.28
CA ILE A 372 10.83 -18.27 21.06
C ILE A 372 9.57 -17.86 21.82
N LEU A 373 9.61 -17.90 23.15
CA LEU A 373 8.57 -17.38 24.04
C LEU A 373 8.91 -15.93 24.40
N ALA A 374 7.92 -15.03 24.34
CA ALA A 374 8.08 -13.60 24.48
C ALA A 374 7.05 -12.98 25.42
N ASP A 375 7.47 -12.57 26.62
CA ASP A 375 6.58 -12.11 27.69
C ASP A 375 5.78 -10.85 27.32
N ARG A 376 6.41 -9.87 26.68
CA ARG A 376 5.79 -8.60 26.23
C ARG A 376 5.11 -8.74 24.86
N GLY A 377 5.55 -9.71 24.05
CA GLY A 377 4.90 -10.14 22.80
C GLY A 377 5.83 -10.24 21.58
N VAL A 378 5.22 -10.43 20.41
CA VAL A 378 5.89 -10.62 19.11
C VAL A 378 5.67 -9.41 18.20
N VAL A 379 6.75 -8.91 17.61
CA VAL A 379 6.76 -7.83 16.62
C VAL A 379 6.91 -8.40 15.22
N LEU A 380 5.96 -8.12 14.34
CA LEU A 380 6.02 -8.44 12.92
C LEU A 380 6.65 -7.27 12.14
N ALA A 381 7.86 -7.49 11.61
CA ALA A 381 8.66 -6.51 10.86
C ALA A 381 9.24 -7.09 9.56
N GLY A 382 8.63 -8.17 9.02
CA GLY A 382 9.10 -8.90 7.84
C GLY A 382 9.01 -8.15 6.51
N GLY A 383 8.38 -6.97 6.51
CA GLY A 383 8.18 -6.15 5.32
C GLY A 383 6.89 -6.50 4.59
N GLY A 384 6.90 -6.31 3.27
CA GLY A 384 5.76 -6.52 2.38
C GLY A 384 5.68 -7.94 1.78
N PHE A 385 4.86 -8.07 0.73
CA PHE A 385 4.50 -9.35 0.09
C PHE A 385 4.80 -9.39 -1.42
N GLY A 386 5.70 -8.53 -1.90
CA GLY A 386 6.02 -8.35 -3.32
C GLY A 386 6.57 -9.57 -4.08
N GLY A 387 7.08 -10.58 -3.37
CA GLY A 387 7.53 -11.85 -3.94
C GLY A 387 6.43 -12.92 -4.02
N ASN A 388 5.24 -12.68 -3.47
CA ASN A 388 4.16 -13.65 -3.39
C ASN A 388 3.03 -13.29 -4.36
N GLN A 389 2.95 -14.03 -5.48
CA GLN A 389 1.99 -13.78 -6.56
C GLN A 389 0.52 -13.96 -6.12
N GLU A 390 0.25 -14.88 -5.20
CA GLU A 390 -1.10 -15.08 -4.68
C GLU A 390 -1.54 -13.89 -3.81
N MET A 391 -0.65 -13.43 -2.92
CA MET A 391 -0.90 -12.21 -2.13
C MET A 391 -0.98 -10.96 -3.00
N LEU A 392 -0.20 -10.84 -4.08
CA LEU A 392 -0.30 -9.73 -5.02
C LEU A 392 -1.66 -9.71 -5.75
N ALA A 393 -2.19 -10.87 -6.15
CA ALA A 393 -3.49 -10.97 -6.80
C ALA A 393 -4.67 -10.65 -5.86
N ASP A 394 -4.61 -11.15 -4.62
CA ASP A 394 -5.62 -10.96 -3.58
C ASP A 394 -5.59 -9.54 -2.97
N LEU A 395 -4.42 -9.05 -2.53
CA LEU A 395 -4.29 -7.79 -1.78
C LEU A 395 -4.10 -6.54 -2.65
N LEU A 396 -3.83 -6.67 -3.96
CA LEU A 396 -3.78 -5.55 -4.90
C LEU A 396 -4.76 -5.75 -6.08
N PRO A 397 -6.05 -6.02 -5.82
CA PRO A 397 -7.02 -6.40 -6.85
C PRO A 397 -7.31 -5.24 -7.81
N GLY A 398 -7.08 -3.98 -7.39
CA GLY A 398 -7.17 -2.80 -8.25
C GLY A 398 -6.16 -2.84 -9.40
N VAL A 399 -4.91 -3.25 -9.13
CA VAL A 399 -3.87 -3.40 -10.16
C VAL A 399 -4.22 -4.55 -11.09
N HIS A 400 -4.59 -5.71 -10.54
CA HIS A 400 -4.94 -6.89 -11.33
C HIS A 400 -6.13 -6.65 -12.27
N ARG A 401 -7.17 -5.92 -11.81
CA ARG A 401 -8.34 -5.52 -12.63
C ARG A 401 -8.02 -4.55 -13.77
N MET A 402 -6.82 -3.96 -13.83
CA MET A 402 -6.37 -3.09 -14.93
C MET A 402 -5.60 -3.82 -16.03
N PHE A 403 -5.28 -5.10 -15.84
CA PHE A 403 -4.66 -5.95 -16.86
C PHE A 403 -5.68 -6.30 -17.96
N THR A 404 -5.20 -6.41 -19.19
CA THR A 404 -6.02 -6.54 -20.41
C THR A 404 -5.71 -7.81 -21.22
N GLY A 405 -4.76 -8.62 -20.76
CA GLY A 405 -4.33 -9.89 -21.31
C GLY A 405 -3.47 -10.64 -20.28
N GLU A 406 -2.29 -11.08 -20.69
CA GLU A 406 -1.35 -11.86 -19.86
C GLU A 406 -0.28 -10.98 -19.16
N GLU A 407 -0.63 -9.73 -18.77
CA GLU A 407 0.31 -8.88 -18.01
C GLU A 407 0.68 -9.55 -16.67
N GLY A 408 1.97 -9.82 -16.47
CA GLY A 408 2.48 -10.32 -15.20
C GLY A 408 2.63 -9.19 -14.17
N PHE A 409 2.34 -9.47 -12.90
CA PHE A 409 2.63 -8.54 -11.81
C PHE A 409 3.93 -8.95 -11.09
N SER A 410 4.86 -8.03 -10.93
CA SER A 410 6.07 -8.25 -10.15
C SER A 410 6.31 -7.09 -9.17
N ALA A 411 6.86 -7.43 -8.02
CA ALA A 411 7.64 -6.50 -7.23
C ALA A 411 9.02 -7.12 -6.92
N PRO A 412 10.10 -6.34 -6.95
CA PRO A 412 11.45 -6.85 -6.76
C PRO A 412 11.71 -7.26 -5.31
N PHE A 413 12.92 -7.77 -5.05
CA PHE A 413 13.45 -8.05 -3.71
C PHE A 413 12.81 -9.22 -2.93
N GLY A 414 11.88 -9.96 -3.54
CA GLY A 414 11.52 -11.33 -3.14
C GLY A 414 10.86 -11.48 -1.76
N ARG A 415 10.16 -10.46 -1.26
CA ARG A 415 9.52 -10.51 0.07
C ARG A 415 8.22 -11.32 0.00
N ASP A 416 8.22 -12.50 0.59
CA ASP A 416 7.16 -13.52 0.43
C ASP A 416 5.89 -13.28 1.27
N GLY A 417 5.89 -12.26 2.12
CA GLY A 417 4.76 -11.91 2.98
C GLY A 417 4.59 -12.77 4.23
N SER A 418 5.51 -13.69 4.58
CA SER A 418 5.30 -14.65 5.69
C SER A 418 4.97 -14.02 7.05
N ALA A 419 5.47 -12.82 7.36
CA ALA A 419 5.08 -12.10 8.57
C ALA A 419 3.61 -11.63 8.54
N ILE A 420 3.09 -11.25 7.37
CA ILE A 420 1.68 -10.91 7.16
C ILE A 420 0.82 -12.17 7.21
N GLN A 421 1.25 -13.29 6.62
CA GLN A 421 0.52 -14.55 6.73
C GLN A 421 0.34 -14.95 8.21
N MET A 422 1.44 -14.95 8.99
CA MET A 422 1.41 -15.26 10.42
C MET A 422 0.45 -14.37 11.23
N GLY A 423 0.45 -13.05 11.00
CA GLY A 423 -0.45 -12.15 11.71
C GLY A 423 -1.92 -12.36 11.33
N VAL A 424 -2.22 -12.65 10.06
CA VAL A 424 -3.58 -13.00 9.60
C VAL A 424 -4.05 -14.30 10.25
N TRP A 425 -3.20 -15.33 10.32
CA TRP A 425 -3.52 -16.59 11.00
C TRP A 425 -3.76 -16.43 12.51
N ALA A 426 -3.20 -15.39 13.14
CA ALA A 426 -3.48 -15.08 14.54
C ALA A 426 -4.80 -14.32 14.76
N GLY A 427 -5.47 -13.88 13.69
CA GLY A 427 -6.70 -13.08 13.69
C GLY A 427 -6.50 -11.60 13.33
N GLY A 428 -5.30 -11.20 12.89
CA GLY A 428 -4.92 -9.81 12.64
C GLY A 428 -5.56 -9.22 11.38
N ARG A 429 -6.22 -8.08 11.54
CA ARG A 429 -6.94 -7.36 10.49
C ARG A 429 -6.01 -6.56 9.60
N LEU A 430 -6.03 -6.85 8.30
CA LEU A 430 -5.38 -6.03 7.28
C LEU A 430 -6.18 -4.76 6.99
N GLU A 431 -5.52 -3.71 6.52
CA GLU A 431 -6.22 -2.55 5.99
C GLU A 431 -7.00 -2.90 4.71
N PRO A 432 -8.18 -2.30 4.47
CA PRO A 432 -9.06 -2.72 3.38
C PRO A 432 -8.57 -2.31 1.98
N ASP A 433 -7.76 -1.25 1.90
CA ASP A 433 -7.23 -0.69 0.65
C ASP A 433 -5.70 -0.70 0.68
N ILE A 434 -5.07 -1.85 0.48
CA ILE A 434 -3.61 -1.93 0.34
C ILE A 434 -3.19 -1.34 -1.01
N SER A 435 -2.03 -0.67 -1.04
CA SER A 435 -1.50 -0.05 -2.26
C SER A 435 -0.01 -0.33 -2.48
N SER A 436 0.47 -0.11 -3.70
CA SER A 436 1.89 -0.21 -4.06
C SER A 436 2.56 1.16 -4.22
N MET A 437 3.89 1.14 -4.28
CA MET A 437 4.73 2.20 -4.83
C MET A 437 4.89 2.00 -6.35
N ASN A 438 5.13 3.09 -7.10
CA ASN A 438 5.26 3.16 -8.56
C ASN A 438 3.92 3.17 -9.32
N PHE A 439 3.12 4.24 -9.14
CA PHE A 439 2.04 4.67 -10.06
C PHE A 439 0.91 3.67 -10.36
N ASP A 440 0.41 2.94 -9.36
CA ASP A 440 -0.50 1.79 -9.60
C ASP A 440 0.10 0.75 -10.56
N SER A 441 1.41 0.59 -10.45
CA SER A 441 2.28 -0.25 -11.26
C SER A 441 2.48 0.18 -12.72
N ALA A 442 2.25 1.47 -13.05
CA ALA A 442 2.56 2.09 -14.34
C ALA A 442 3.95 2.80 -14.37
N VAL A 443 4.31 3.46 -15.47
CA VAL A 443 5.51 4.32 -15.62
C VAL A 443 5.14 5.63 -16.31
N VAL A 444 5.50 6.78 -15.72
CA VAL A 444 5.24 8.12 -16.30
C VAL A 444 6.35 8.57 -17.25
N PRO A 445 6.06 9.37 -18.29
CA PRO A 445 7.10 9.98 -19.15
C PRO A 445 8.00 10.95 -18.37
N ASP A 446 9.31 10.92 -18.65
CA ASP A 446 10.38 11.83 -18.20
C ASP A 446 10.60 12.04 -16.69
N TYR A 447 9.62 11.73 -15.84
CA TYR A 447 9.58 12.08 -14.43
C TYR A 447 9.69 13.60 -14.14
N ILE A 448 9.46 14.43 -15.18
CA ILE A 448 9.46 15.89 -15.12
C ILE A 448 8.01 16.40 -15.10
N PRO A 449 7.62 17.27 -14.16
CA PRO A 449 6.34 17.98 -14.24
C PRO A 449 6.38 19.07 -15.31
N GLY A 450 5.36 19.12 -16.16
CA GLY A 450 5.12 20.27 -17.04
C GLY A 450 5.35 20.19 -18.56
N PRO A 451 5.98 19.18 -19.20
CA PRO A 451 5.89 19.06 -20.66
C PRO A 451 4.44 18.92 -21.12
N LEU A 452 4.18 19.11 -22.41
CA LEU A 452 2.90 18.78 -23.03
C LEU A 452 2.84 17.25 -23.22
N TRP A 453 1.78 16.59 -22.73
CA TRP A 453 1.60 15.15 -22.98
C TRP A 453 0.47 14.90 -23.96
N VAL A 454 0.78 14.12 -24.99
CA VAL A 454 -0.22 13.62 -25.95
C VAL A 454 -0.28 12.10 -25.92
N ASP A 455 -1.47 11.54 -26.15
CA ASP A 455 -1.64 10.11 -26.33
C ASP A 455 -1.34 9.66 -27.77
N LYS A 456 -1.48 8.36 -28.03
CA LYS A 456 -1.29 7.73 -29.35
C LYS A 456 -2.10 8.32 -30.52
N ASN A 457 -3.06 9.21 -30.27
CA ASN A 457 -3.84 9.90 -31.30
C ASN A 457 -3.40 11.36 -31.49
N GLY A 458 -2.38 11.83 -30.77
CA GLY A 458 -1.90 13.21 -30.80
C GLY A 458 -2.65 14.18 -29.87
N GLN A 459 -3.54 13.68 -29.00
CA GLN A 459 -4.42 14.51 -28.17
C GLN A 459 -3.94 14.63 -26.72
N ARG A 460 -4.06 15.83 -26.12
CA ARG A 460 -3.96 16.02 -24.65
C ARG A 460 -5.01 15.19 -23.92
N PHE A 461 -4.70 14.80 -22.68
CA PHE A 461 -5.60 13.93 -21.90
C PHE A 461 -5.60 14.12 -20.38
N GLN A 462 -4.63 14.84 -19.81
CA GLN A 462 -4.57 15.11 -18.37
C GLN A 462 -3.71 16.33 -18.06
N ASN A 463 -3.72 16.74 -16.79
CA ASN A 463 -2.77 17.71 -16.25
C ASN A 463 -1.44 17.01 -15.97
N GLU A 464 -0.42 17.34 -16.77
CA GLU A 464 0.89 16.71 -16.74
C GLU A 464 1.69 17.04 -15.48
N ALA A 465 1.33 18.12 -14.78
CA ALA A 465 1.93 18.55 -13.52
C ALA A 465 0.99 18.36 -12.31
N PHE A 466 0.00 17.46 -12.42
CA PHE A 466 -0.92 17.18 -11.30
C PHE A 466 -0.21 16.42 -10.19
N ALA A 467 0.39 17.17 -9.27
CA ALA A 467 1.22 16.61 -8.20
C ALA A 467 2.41 15.82 -8.75
N GLY A 468 3.14 15.10 -7.87
CA GLY A 468 4.30 14.31 -8.28
C GLY A 468 3.96 13.13 -9.18
N PRO A 469 5.00 12.45 -9.73
CA PRO A 469 4.88 11.22 -10.51
C PRO A 469 3.87 10.22 -9.90
N GLU A 470 3.90 10.09 -8.57
CA GLU A 470 3.05 9.25 -7.74
C GLU A 470 1.54 9.42 -8.00
N LEU A 471 1.10 10.64 -8.31
CA LEU A 471 -0.31 11.01 -8.46
C LEU A 471 -0.73 11.19 -9.92
N ASN A 472 0.08 11.82 -10.78
CA ASN A 472 -0.27 12.00 -12.19
C ASN A 472 -0.27 10.66 -12.98
N GLY A 473 0.50 9.66 -12.52
CA GLY A 473 0.49 8.32 -13.10
C GLY A 473 -0.83 7.55 -12.92
N PHE A 474 -1.64 7.86 -11.90
CA PHE A 474 -2.87 7.11 -11.59
C PHE A 474 -3.92 7.14 -12.71
N PHE A 475 -4.14 8.29 -13.34
CA PHE A 475 -5.14 8.43 -14.40
C PHE A 475 -4.68 7.70 -15.67
N MET A 476 -3.40 7.84 -16.01
CA MET A 476 -2.76 7.11 -17.10
C MET A 476 -2.86 5.59 -16.91
N ALA A 477 -2.52 5.06 -15.72
CA ALA A 477 -2.66 3.64 -15.39
C ALA A 477 -4.08 3.08 -15.62
N ARG A 478 -5.11 3.90 -15.38
CA ARG A 478 -6.53 3.51 -15.51
C ARG A 478 -7.10 3.68 -16.92
N THR A 479 -6.61 4.64 -17.71
CA THR A 479 -7.32 5.11 -18.91
C THR A 479 -6.52 5.11 -20.21
N LYS A 480 -5.18 5.02 -20.15
CA LYS A 480 -4.32 5.10 -21.34
C LYS A 480 -3.43 3.87 -21.49
N ARG A 481 -3.22 3.47 -22.75
CA ARG A 481 -2.40 2.33 -23.18
C ARG A 481 -1.74 2.66 -24.52
N GLY A 482 -0.57 2.07 -24.77
CA GLY A 482 0.27 2.43 -25.91
C GLY A 482 1.07 3.70 -25.64
N ASN A 483 1.56 4.34 -26.70
CA ASN A 483 2.50 5.46 -26.57
C ASN A 483 1.86 6.68 -25.89
N ILE A 484 2.60 7.27 -24.97
CA ILE A 484 2.42 8.59 -24.40
C ILE A 484 3.67 9.39 -24.75
N THR A 485 3.48 10.55 -25.36
CA THR A 485 4.58 11.34 -25.89
C THR A 485 4.67 12.67 -25.16
N SER A 486 5.83 12.98 -24.57
CA SER A 486 6.16 14.32 -24.12
C SER A 486 6.60 15.17 -25.29
N ILE A 487 6.00 16.34 -25.46
CA ILE A 487 6.36 17.33 -26.47
C ILE A 487 7.01 18.55 -25.79
N TYR A 488 8.12 18.99 -26.35
CA TYR A 488 8.91 20.15 -25.92
C TYR A 488 9.25 21.04 -27.13
N ASP A 489 9.69 22.27 -26.85
CA ASP A 489 10.32 23.15 -27.83
C ASP A 489 11.74 23.54 -27.39
N SER A 490 12.39 24.44 -28.12
CA SER A 490 13.77 24.87 -27.85
C SER A 490 13.97 25.56 -26.49
N THR A 491 12.89 25.94 -25.79
CA THR A 491 12.96 26.53 -24.45
C THR A 491 13.13 25.50 -23.32
N TYR A 492 13.22 24.20 -23.65
CA TYR A 492 13.41 23.08 -22.71
C TYR A 492 14.48 23.31 -21.60
N PRO A 493 15.63 24.00 -21.82
CA PRO A 493 16.62 24.18 -20.75
C PRO A 493 16.08 25.00 -19.56
N SER A 494 15.02 25.79 -19.77
CA SER A 494 14.31 26.51 -18.69
C SER A 494 13.16 25.71 -18.08
N GLN A 495 12.66 24.70 -18.79
CA GLN A 495 11.52 23.87 -18.37
C GLN A 495 12.01 22.79 -17.39
N ILE A 496 13.09 22.06 -17.75
CA ILE A 496 13.65 20.97 -16.95
C ILE A 496 14.25 21.42 -15.60
N ARG A 497 14.38 22.73 -15.38
CA ARG A 497 14.89 23.32 -14.12
C ARG A 497 13.78 23.63 -13.12
N ARG A 498 12.51 23.51 -13.51
CA ARG A 498 11.34 23.74 -12.66
C ARG A 498 10.85 22.42 -12.11
N GLY A 499 10.55 22.38 -10.83
CA GLY A 499 10.11 21.15 -10.18
C GLY A 499 9.83 21.35 -8.70
N PHE A 500 9.48 20.26 -8.06
CA PHE A 500 9.25 20.16 -6.62
C PHE A 500 9.77 18.78 -6.14
N PRO A 501 10.15 18.62 -4.86
CA PRO A 501 10.60 17.33 -4.34
C PRO A 501 9.55 16.23 -4.51
N GLY A 502 9.96 15.06 -5.00
CA GLY A 502 9.06 13.91 -5.16
C GLY A 502 9.82 12.60 -5.35
N HIS A 503 9.19 11.46 -5.04
CA HIS A 503 9.81 10.16 -5.32
C HIS A 503 9.87 9.89 -6.81
N GLN A 504 11.01 9.37 -7.28
CA GLN A 504 11.39 9.22 -8.69
C GLN A 504 11.34 10.51 -9.53
N ALA A 505 11.03 11.68 -8.95
CA ALA A 505 10.97 12.93 -9.70
C ALA A 505 12.37 13.35 -10.17
N PHE A 506 12.41 14.14 -11.23
CA PHE A 506 13.65 14.66 -11.80
C PHE A 506 14.35 15.64 -10.83
N ASP A 507 15.56 15.31 -10.36
CA ASP A 507 16.37 16.21 -9.51
C ASP A 507 16.97 17.35 -10.34
N TYR A 508 16.16 18.38 -10.55
CA TYR A 508 16.51 19.63 -11.23
C TYR A 508 17.62 20.44 -10.54
N THR A 509 18.07 20.05 -9.35
CA THR A 509 19.22 20.66 -8.65
C THR A 509 20.53 19.91 -8.90
N ASN A 510 20.48 18.67 -9.39
CA ASN A 510 21.67 17.90 -9.70
C ASN A 510 22.18 18.19 -11.13
N ALA A 511 23.40 18.74 -11.21
CA ALA A 511 24.02 19.13 -12.48
C ALA A 511 24.28 17.96 -13.45
N GLU A 512 24.50 16.74 -12.95
CA GLU A 512 24.76 15.56 -13.80
C GLU A 512 23.45 15.02 -14.39
N THR A 513 22.40 14.89 -13.59
CA THR A 513 21.04 14.53 -14.03
C THR A 513 20.50 15.53 -15.04
N VAL A 514 20.74 16.83 -14.81
CA VAL A 514 20.44 17.90 -15.78
C VAL A 514 21.24 17.73 -17.08
N ALA A 515 22.55 17.53 -17.01
CA ALA A 515 23.39 17.36 -18.20
C ALA A 515 23.05 16.08 -19.00
N ALA A 516 22.65 15.00 -18.32
CA ALA A 516 22.16 13.78 -18.95
C ALA A 516 20.84 14.01 -19.72
N MET A 517 19.93 14.80 -19.17
CA MET A 517 18.70 15.19 -19.86
C MET A 517 19.00 16.12 -21.06
N GLU A 518 19.84 17.15 -20.88
CA GLU A 518 20.29 18.03 -21.97
C GLU A 518 20.98 17.25 -23.10
N ALA A 519 21.70 16.17 -22.78
CA ALA A 519 22.30 15.27 -23.77
C ALA A 519 21.28 14.45 -24.58
N ASN A 520 20.13 14.08 -24.02
CA ASN A 520 19.05 13.42 -24.77
C ASN A 520 18.48 14.36 -25.86
N PHE A 521 18.25 15.63 -25.53
CA PHE A 521 17.81 16.64 -26.50
C PHE A 521 18.84 16.84 -27.64
N GLU A 522 20.13 16.91 -27.32
CA GLU A 522 21.20 17.05 -28.32
C GLU A 522 21.38 15.79 -29.20
N ALA A 523 21.20 14.60 -28.61
CA ALA A 523 21.18 13.34 -29.35
C ALA A 523 19.99 13.28 -30.32
N ALA A 524 18.80 13.68 -29.86
CA ALA A 524 17.59 13.79 -30.69
C ALA A 524 17.79 14.79 -31.83
N ARG A 525 18.37 15.97 -31.56
CA ARG A 525 18.72 16.99 -32.57
C ARG A 525 19.70 16.47 -33.62
N THR A 526 20.60 15.59 -33.23
CA THR A 526 21.58 14.97 -34.12
C THR A 526 20.97 13.83 -34.96
N ALA A 527 20.02 13.07 -34.40
CA ALA A 527 19.37 11.94 -35.08
C ALA A 527 18.18 12.36 -35.96
N GLY A 528 17.49 13.45 -35.62
CA GLY A 528 16.29 13.92 -36.32
C GLY A 528 15.23 12.82 -36.43
N ALA A 529 14.78 12.54 -37.66
CA ALA A 529 13.79 11.51 -37.98
C ALA A 529 14.19 10.07 -37.59
N ALA A 530 15.49 9.78 -37.39
CA ALA A 530 15.91 8.46 -36.93
C ALA A 530 15.64 8.24 -35.43
N GLY A 531 15.59 9.32 -34.66
CA GLY A 531 15.48 9.32 -33.20
C GLY A 531 16.69 8.75 -32.46
N ALA A 532 16.74 9.00 -31.15
CA ALA A 532 17.74 8.46 -30.22
C ALA A 532 17.04 8.14 -28.90
N ASN A 533 17.09 6.89 -28.43
CA ASN A 533 16.46 6.45 -27.16
C ASN A 533 14.98 6.89 -26.99
N GLY A 534 14.19 6.84 -28.06
CA GLY A 534 12.79 7.28 -28.07
C GLY A 534 12.58 8.81 -28.21
N TRP A 535 13.67 9.59 -28.23
CA TRP A 535 13.64 11.03 -28.47
C TRP A 535 13.76 11.37 -29.96
N TYR A 536 12.98 12.33 -30.43
CA TYR A 536 12.94 12.82 -31.82
C TYR A 536 13.05 14.35 -31.84
N CYS A 537 13.49 14.89 -32.97
CA CYS A 537 13.63 16.34 -33.19
C CYS A 537 13.20 16.68 -34.63
N ALA A 538 12.41 17.76 -34.77
CA ALA A 538 11.91 18.25 -36.06
C ALA A 538 11.87 19.79 -36.10
N ASP A 539 11.84 20.36 -37.31
CA ASP A 539 11.71 21.82 -37.50
C ASP A 539 10.23 22.28 -37.47
N SER A 540 9.28 21.35 -37.56
CA SER A 540 7.83 21.60 -37.54
C SER A 540 7.04 20.53 -36.75
N ILE A 541 5.84 20.88 -36.29
CA ILE A 541 4.94 19.96 -35.58
C ILE A 541 4.41 18.85 -36.52
N GLU A 542 4.19 19.18 -37.79
CA GLU A 542 3.72 18.24 -38.81
C GLU A 542 4.76 17.15 -39.11
N GLU A 543 6.05 17.51 -39.16
CA GLU A 543 7.14 16.54 -39.29
C GLU A 543 7.28 15.71 -38.01
N LEU A 544 7.18 16.33 -36.83
CA LEU A 544 7.25 15.64 -35.55
C LEU A 544 6.13 14.60 -35.39
N ALA A 545 4.91 14.95 -35.80
CA ALA A 545 3.75 14.04 -35.81
C ALA A 545 4.03 12.78 -36.64
N GLY A 546 4.63 12.96 -37.83
CA GLY A 546 5.04 11.86 -38.70
C GLY A 546 6.12 10.96 -38.08
N MET A 547 7.03 11.50 -37.27
CA MET A 547 8.05 10.72 -36.56
C MET A 547 7.46 9.88 -35.41
N ILE A 548 6.52 10.44 -34.64
CA ILE A 548 5.91 9.77 -33.48
C ILE A 548 4.69 8.90 -33.83
N GLY A 549 4.25 8.93 -35.09
CA GLY A 549 3.18 8.07 -35.62
C GLY A 549 1.75 8.54 -35.31
N VAL A 550 1.53 9.85 -35.17
CA VAL A 550 0.19 10.45 -34.95
C VAL A 550 -0.27 11.26 -36.17
N ASP A 551 -1.55 11.63 -36.21
CA ASP A 551 -2.07 12.52 -37.26
C ASP A 551 -1.51 13.95 -37.08
N ALA A 552 -0.96 14.51 -38.15
CA ALA A 552 -0.34 15.83 -38.12
C ALA A 552 -1.34 16.95 -37.86
N GLY A 553 -2.57 16.87 -38.41
CA GLY A 553 -3.60 17.88 -38.16
C GLY A 553 -4.05 17.88 -36.70
N VAL A 554 -4.25 16.68 -36.13
CA VAL A 554 -4.65 16.54 -34.71
C VAL A 554 -3.55 17.02 -33.75
N LEU A 555 -2.28 16.75 -34.04
CA LEU A 555 -1.18 17.23 -33.19
C LEU A 555 -1.02 18.75 -33.29
N THR A 556 -1.08 19.33 -34.50
CA THR A 556 -1.01 20.79 -34.69
C THR A 556 -2.17 21.50 -33.97
N GLU A 557 -3.42 21.04 -34.12
CA GLU A 557 -4.58 21.59 -33.40
C GLU A 557 -4.39 21.51 -31.86
N THR A 558 -3.85 20.38 -31.37
CA THR A 558 -3.59 20.17 -29.94
C THR A 558 -2.50 21.11 -29.40
N VAL A 559 -1.43 21.34 -30.18
CA VAL A 559 -0.33 22.26 -29.82
C VAL A 559 -0.78 23.72 -29.88
N GLU A 560 -1.53 24.11 -30.92
CA GLU A 560 -2.09 25.47 -31.06
C GLU A 560 -3.01 25.81 -29.88
N HIS A 561 -3.99 24.95 -29.57
CA HIS A 561 -4.90 25.16 -28.43
C HIS A 561 -4.14 25.24 -27.09
N TYR A 562 -3.18 24.36 -26.85
CA TYR A 562 -2.36 24.41 -25.64
C TYR A 562 -1.51 25.69 -25.54
N ASN A 563 -1.03 26.23 -26.66
CA ASN A 563 -0.34 27.51 -26.69
C ASN A 563 -1.29 28.69 -26.37
N GLU A 564 -2.56 28.64 -26.75
CA GLU A 564 -3.56 29.63 -26.33
C GLU A 564 -3.75 29.62 -24.80
N LEU A 565 -3.80 28.44 -24.17
CA LEU A 565 -3.90 28.28 -22.72
C LEU A 565 -2.65 28.80 -21.98
N CYS A 566 -1.46 28.50 -22.52
CA CYS A 566 -0.21 29.05 -22.01
C CYS A 566 -0.19 30.59 -22.10
N ALA A 567 -0.65 31.17 -23.22
CA ALA A 567 -0.74 32.62 -23.39
C ALA A 567 -1.80 33.27 -22.47
N ALA A 568 -2.89 32.57 -22.16
CA ALA A 568 -3.90 32.99 -21.18
C ALA A 568 -3.40 32.87 -19.72
N GLY A 569 -2.34 32.10 -19.47
CA GLY A 569 -1.81 31.84 -18.13
C GLY A 569 -2.68 30.90 -17.28
N VAL A 570 -3.61 30.17 -17.91
CA VAL A 570 -4.54 29.25 -17.24
C VAL A 570 -4.90 28.08 -18.15
N ASP A 571 -4.66 26.85 -17.70
CA ASP A 571 -5.15 25.64 -18.36
C ASP A 571 -6.62 25.40 -18.01
N THR A 572 -7.52 25.82 -18.89
CA THR A 572 -8.97 25.57 -18.72
C THR A 572 -9.41 24.16 -19.08
N ASP A 573 -8.55 23.34 -19.68
CA ASP A 573 -8.87 21.95 -20.02
C ASP A 573 -8.68 21.03 -18.80
N PHE A 574 -7.51 21.11 -18.17
CA PHE A 574 -7.10 20.16 -17.12
C PHE A 574 -6.58 20.82 -15.83
N GLY A 575 -6.46 22.16 -15.76
CA GLY A 575 -6.09 22.86 -14.53
C GLY A 575 -4.61 22.75 -14.13
N LYS A 576 -3.71 22.53 -15.09
CA LYS A 576 -2.25 22.59 -14.91
C LYS A 576 -1.80 23.84 -14.15
N ASP A 577 -0.81 23.67 -13.27
CA ASP A 577 -0.25 24.78 -12.52
C ASP A 577 0.37 25.81 -13.48
N PRO A 578 0.05 27.12 -13.36
CA PRO A 578 0.57 28.14 -14.26
C PRO A 578 2.10 28.21 -14.35
N ARG A 579 2.85 27.74 -13.34
CA ARG A 579 4.32 27.69 -13.39
C ARG A 579 4.88 26.60 -14.31
N PHE A 580 4.03 25.62 -14.66
CA PHE A 580 4.30 24.52 -15.59
C PHE A 580 3.57 24.69 -16.93
N LEU A 581 2.95 25.85 -17.20
CA LEU A 581 2.50 26.22 -18.55
C LEU A 581 3.73 26.54 -19.41
N ASN A 582 4.17 25.54 -20.15
CA ASN A 582 5.29 25.61 -21.07
C ASN A 582 4.75 25.62 -22.50
N PRO A 583 4.80 26.75 -23.25
CA PRO A 583 4.47 26.75 -24.67
C PRO A 583 5.29 25.73 -25.46
N VAL A 584 4.73 25.30 -26.58
CA VAL A 584 5.44 24.55 -27.63
C VAL A 584 5.34 25.39 -28.89
N ALA A 585 6.19 26.42 -29.00
CA ALA A 585 6.08 27.49 -29.99
C ALA A 585 7.40 27.84 -30.71
N GLU A 586 8.55 27.60 -30.08
CA GLU A 586 9.86 27.99 -30.61
C GLU A 586 10.69 26.77 -31.05
N GLY A 587 10.69 26.48 -32.34
CA GLY A 587 11.45 25.37 -32.92
C GLY A 587 12.97 25.45 -32.69
N PRO A 588 13.73 24.33 -32.73
CA PRO A 588 13.26 22.98 -33.05
C PRO A 588 12.34 22.38 -31.97
N PHE A 589 11.45 21.49 -32.41
CA PHE A 589 10.50 20.79 -31.56
C PHE A 589 11.01 19.39 -31.26
N PHE A 590 10.78 18.93 -30.04
CA PHE A 590 11.24 17.62 -29.57
C PHE A 590 10.07 16.78 -29.09
N ALA A 591 10.19 15.47 -29.25
CA ALA A 591 9.26 14.50 -28.70
C ALA A 591 10.00 13.35 -28.03
N HIS A 592 9.58 12.95 -26.83
CA HIS A 592 10.00 11.69 -26.21
C HIS A 592 8.83 10.72 -26.16
N VAL A 593 8.94 9.62 -26.90
CA VAL A 593 7.91 8.59 -27.00
C VAL A 593 8.14 7.53 -25.92
N THR A 594 7.34 7.56 -24.86
CA THR A 594 7.32 6.53 -23.82
C THR A 594 6.17 5.55 -24.09
N THR A 595 6.37 4.25 -23.82
CA THR A 595 5.29 3.25 -23.85
C THR A 595 5.07 2.70 -22.43
N PRO A 596 4.14 3.27 -21.64
CA PRO A 596 3.86 2.76 -20.29
C PRO A 596 3.35 1.31 -20.33
N SER A 597 3.97 0.45 -19.53
CA SER A 597 3.47 -0.87 -19.17
C SER A 597 2.81 -0.84 -17.79
N LEU A 598 1.98 -1.84 -17.50
CA LEU A 598 1.55 -2.16 -16.14
C LEU A 598 2.35 -3.36 -15.59
N GLY A 599 2.25 -3.58 -14.28
CA GLY A 599 2.71 -4.82 -13.65
C GLY A 599 4.07 -4.75 -12.96
N PHE A 600 4.58 -3.55 -12.66
CA PHE A 600 5.76 -3.37 -11.80
C PHE A 600 5.50 -2.45 -10.60
N ALA A 601 5.56 -3.00 -9.39
CA ALA A 601 5.54 -2.24 -8.14
C ALA A 601 6.93 -2.27 -7.49
N LEU A 602 7.42 -1.13 -6.97
CA LEU A 602 8.71 -1.11 -6.25
C LEU A 602 8.61 -1.77 -4.86
N VAL A 603 7.49 -1.57 -4.17
CA VAL A 603 7.20 -2.16 -2.86
C VAL A 603 5.68 -2.17 -2.60
N THR A 604 5.20 -3.15 -1.85
CA THR A 604 3.83 -3.18 -1.29
C THR A 604 3.81 -2.37 0.01
N THR A 605 2.93 -1.37 0.12
CA THR A 605 3.02 -0.35 1.18
C THR A 605 2.05 -0.55 2.35
N GLY A 606 1.10 -1.46 2.22
CA GLY A 606 0.11 -1.76 3.26
C GLY A 606 0.38 -3.02 4.08
N GLY A 607 -0.42 -3.19 5.14
CA GLY A 607 -0.29 -4.25 6.14
C GLY A 607 -1.42 -4.21 7.19
N PHE A 608 -1.10 -4.52 8.45
CA PHE A 608 -2.10 -4.58 9.53
C PHE A 608 -2.62 -3.21 9.97
N VAL A 609 -3.91 -3.13 10.29
CA VAL A 609 -4.46 -2.03 11.07
C VAL A 609 -3.94 -2.14 12.50
N THR A 610 -3.43 -1.04 13.05
CA THR A 610 -2.81 -1.02 14.37
C THR A 610 -3.31 0.13 15.26
N THR A 611 -3.12 -0.02 16.57
CA THR A 611 -3.25 1.09 17.53
C THR A 611 -2.19 2.15 17.28
N ASN A 612 -2.32 3.30 17.95
CA ASN A 612 -1.31 4.37 17.96
C ASN A 612 0.08 3.87 18.41
N ASP A 613 0.14 2.76 19.14
CA ASP A 613 1.34 2.11 19.68
C ASP A 613 1.66 0.78 18.97
N GLN A 614 1.19 0.64 17.72
CA GLN A 614 1.54 -0.43 16.77
C GLN A 614 1.11 -1.85 17.18
N GLN A 615 0.17 -1.99 18.14
CA GLN A 615 -0.49 -3.27 18.42
C GLN A 615 -1.42 -3.63 17.27
N VAL A 616 -1.39 -4.88 16.79
CA VAL A 616 -2.27 -5.35 15.70
C VAL A 616 -3.70 -5.46 16.21
N LEU A 617 -4.65 -4.92 15.44
CA LEU A 617 -6.08 -5.06 15.74
C LEU A 617 -6.63 -6.37 15.16
N GLY A 618 -7.60 -6.97 15.85
CA GLY A 618 -8.42 -8.06 15.35
C GLY A 618 -9.55 -7.59 14.43
N GLU A 619 -10.35 -8.54 13.94
CA GLU A 619 -11.54 -8.26 13.13
C GLU A 619 -12.66 -7.53 13.90
N ASP A 620 -12.62 -7.57 15.22
CA ASP A 620 -13.47 -6.79 16.14
C ASP A 620 -12.96 -5.37 16.41
N TYR A 621 -11.81 -4.98 15.81
CA TYR A 621 -11.06 -3.75 16.04
C TYR A 621 -10.43 -3.60 17.44
N GLU A 622 -10.41 -4.65 18.26
CA GLU A 622 -9.70 -4.65 19.54
C GLU A 622 -8.23 -5.14 19.37
N PRO A 623 -7.27 -4.72 20.23
CA PRO A 623 -5.88 -5.14 20.08
C PRO A 623 -5.67 -6.62 20.43
N ILE A 624 -5.03 -7.38 19.54
CA ILE A 624 -4.61 -8.76 19.80
C ILE A 624 -3.50 -8.72 20.86
N PRO A 625 -3.69 -9.30 22.06
CA PRO A 625 -2.72 -9.15 23.14
C PRO A 625 -1.37 -9.77 22.77
N GLY A 626 -0.30 -8.99 22.87
CA GLY A 626 1.06 -9.47 22.58
C GLY A 626 1.41 -9.54 21.08
N LEU A 627 0.62 -8.97 20.17
CA LEU A 627 0.95 -8.90 18.75
C LEU A 627 1.12 -7.45 18.28
N TYR A 628 2.24 -7.16 17.62
CA TYR A 628 2.61 -5.84 17.11
C TYR A 628 3.06 -5.92 15.65
N ALA A 629 2.93 -4.83 14.90
CA ALA A 629 3.41 -4.75 13.52
C ALA A 629 4.07 -3.40 13.24
N THR A 630 5.20 -3.40 12.52
CA THR A 630 5.95 -2.18 12.18
C THR A 630 6.55 -2.24 10.76
N GLY A 631 7.07 -1.11 10.29
CA GLY A 631 7.55 -0.96 8.90
C GLY A 631 6.46 -1.29 7.87
N ASN A 632 6.83 -1.96 6.77
CA ASN A 632 5.87 -2.38 5.73
C ASN A 632 4.98 -3.57 6.11
N THR A 633 5.04 -4.06 7.36
CA THR A 633 4.04 -4.97 7.92
C THR A 633 2.95 -4.20 8.70
N CYS A 634 3.19 -2.93 9.06
CA CYS A 634 2.17 -2.01 9.55
C CYS A 634 1.46 -1.33 8.37
N GLY A 635 0.14 -1.41 8.35
CA GLY A 635 -0.71 -0.73 7.40
C GLY A 635 -1.06 0.69 7.81
N MET A 636 -2.01 1.30 7.10
CA MET A 636 -2.59 2.62 7.38
C MET A 636 -1.54 3.73 7.49
N ARG A 637 -0.50 3.71 6.67
CA ARG A 637 0.54 4.78 6.61
C ARG A 637 0.41 5.66 5.38
N PHE A 638 -0.13 5.11 4.30
CA PHE A 638 -0.28 5.75 3.00
C PHE A 638 -1.75 5.85 2.61
N GLY A 639 -2.03 6.36 1.41
CA GLY A 639 -3.38 6.57 0.91
C GLY A 639 -3.69 5.62 -0.26
N PRO A 640 -4.06 6.14 -1.44
CA PRO A 640 -4.32 5.31 -2.62
C PRO A 640 -3.06 4.72 -3.28
N ALA A 641 -1.87 5.20 -2.91
CA ALA A 641 -0.55 4.65 -3.24
C ALA A 641 0.46 5.19 -2.23
N TYR A 642 1.74 4.84 -2.43
CA TYR A 642 2.85 5.66 -1.96
C TYR A 642 2.73 7.05 -2.60
N VAL A 643 2.09 7.98 -1.88
CA VAL A 643 1.88 9.38 -2.26
C VAL A 643 2.34 10.21 -1.10
N THR A 644 3.47 10.89 -1.25
CA THR A 644 4.18 11.47 -0.11
C THR A 644 4.78 12.85 -0.38
N PRO A 645 4.80 13.75 0.62
CA PRO A 645 5.32 15.09 0.47
C PRO A 645 6.85 15.19 0.51
N ILE A 646 7.55 14.08 0.76
CA ILE A 646 9.02 13.97 0.78
C ILE A 646 9.40 12.60 0.22
N PRO A 647 10.35 12.49 -0.74
CA PRO A 647 10.89 11.22 -1.18
C PRO A 647 11.57 10.42 -0.04
N GLY A 648 11.63 9.09 -0.15
CA GLY A 648 12.30 8.21 0.82
C GLY A 648 11.61 7.97 2.17
N VAL A 649 10.43 8.54 2.42
CA VAL A 649 9.73 8.41 3.72
C VAL A 649 9.34 6.99 4.10
N SER A 650 9.28 6.02 3.18
CA SER A 650 9.09 4.60 3.53
C SER A 650 10.17 4.11 4.51
N ILE A 651 11.43 4.46 4.25
CA ILE A 651 12.56 4.12 5.14
C ILE A 651 12.54 4.98 6.39
N GLY A 652 12.33 6.30 6.27
CA GLY A 652 12.22 7.19 7.42
C GLY A 652 11.14 6.77 8.43
N ILE A 653 9.98 6.31 7.94
CA ILE A 653 8.90 5.77 8.77
C ILE A 653 9.33 4.43 9.40
N CYS A 654 10.01 3.54 8.66
CA CYS A 654 10.54 2.30 9.25
C CYS A 654 11.51 2.56 10.41
N LEU A 655 12.43 3.51 10.25
CA LEU A 655 13.38 3.90 11.31
C LEU A 655 12.64 4.50 12.51
N THR A 656 11.75 5.46 12.25
CA THR A 656 11.05 6.20 13.32
C THR A 656 10.08 5.30 14.08
N LEU A 657 9.14 4.64 13.40
CA LEU A 657 8.12 3.83 14.06
C LEU A 657 8.69 2.53 14.66
N GLY A 658 9.76 1.97 14.07
CA GLY A 658 10.49 0.86 14.69
C GLY A 658 11.14 1.26 16.02
N ARG A 659 11.83 2.42 16.06
CA ARG A 659 12.38 2.98 17.29
C ARG A 659 11.28 3.27 18.33
N GLU A 660 10.19 3.92 17.92
CA GLU A 660 9.07 4.22 18.83
C GLU A 660 8.34 2.97 19.34
N LEU A 661 8.30 1.87 18.56
CA LEU A 661 7.80 0.59 19.06
C LEU A 661 8.73 0.00 20.12
N GLY A 662 10.04 0.03 19.90
CA GLY A 662 11.03 -0.40 20.90
C GLY A 662 10.94 0.40 22.20
N ASN A 663 10.81 1.73 22.09
CA ASN A 663 10.59 2.63 23.24
C ASN A 663 9.29 2.29 24.00
N TYR A 664 8.18 2.07 23.29
CA TYR A 664 6.91 1.67 23.89
C TYR A 664 7.02 0.33 24.61
N LEU A 665 7.57 -0.69 23.95
CA LEU A 665 7.72 -2.04 24.51
C LEU A 665 8.65 -2.04 25.74
N ALA A 666 9.68 -1.19 25.77
CA ALA A 666 10.55 -1.02 26.93
C ALA A 666 9.88 -0.31 28.12
N SER A 667 8.74 0.36 27.91
CA SER A 667 7.97 1.03 28.97
C SER A 667 6.90 0.16 29.64
N LEU A 668 6.65 -1.05 29.11
CA LEU A 668 5.69 -2.03 29.64
C LEU A 668 6.18 -2.74 30.92
#